data_AF-A0AAN4YLI1-F1
#
_entry.id   AF-A0AAN4YLI1-F1
#
_cell.length_a   1.000
_cell.length_b   1.000
_cell.length_c   1.000
_cell.angle_alpha   90.00
_cell.angle_beta   90.00
_cell.angle_gamma   90.00
#
_symmetry.space_group_name_H-M   'P 1'
#
loop_
_entity.id
_entity.type
_entity.pdbx_description
1 polymer ?
#
loop_
_entity_poly.entity_id
_entity_poly.type
_entity_poly.pdbx_seq_one_letter_code
_entity_poly.pdbx_strand_id
1 'polypeptide(L)'
;MLLYRLHLTRHLLGDMSLPPAVLYADVASPMFKDFHQTLSALVKEGQISYRVRYRPPQHWSARPLFVSGYGVELALKRTDYIVIDDRDAGQKEPSNGEANKAGDIEGDAPDDLRPLSSSEVSRLGVNTVSYVMDSANPLDTLVKLSQDFPKYSAKIAAHNATTKLLQDIRSSRLGMLPSGVNVMWINGVQMDPRKIDAYSLLDHLRRERKLIEKFRDLGISAQEAVDLLSHKLLGESLEQDAPQRYNYRDETEGGKVLIWLNDLEKDAKYDSWPSELGASLSSNKIASPDKTSFQAAIKERKVRADRSALSLEEVLKHEELDEIVSRTVNYQNRLRITGGSSLIFINGVPIVRDDNWVQEMSNRVGKDLQSLQQGIMDNAFEEDAWLPKFFLSQAFDRRNPWVIPEDPKDIRVVDLAKVSASQKGGLGVLPRIASNKDNALDSVHMIVVGDFDSESGTKLLTAALESRQKHDEVEILFLHNPAHVPTASGSIAVYQLLKESQNVDVTQVLADIGSSGVSLPAHKEAEIARFWALQQPLAGELGFAPGASGVVINGRAVGPIPNDYTVVPDDFDQLLRYELTKRIGPVSEAAKELEIDSKLSGPLAFAKLTSLATLSTISDVPEGIFESTPDVRMNLFDKWNDSHSVVTVSNSEDAAITIVASIDPTSEVAQRWLPILKVLSELASVRLRLFLNAREEIQELPIKRFYRYVLDPEPSFAGDGAVLRPGASFSGVPVEALLTLGMDVPSSWLVAPQDSVHDLDNIKLSTLKAGSDVDAIYALEHILIEGHSRDLTTKTPPRGVQLALGTQENPYFSDTIIMANLGYFQFKAQPGLWQINLKPGRSERIFKLDSVGGMGYAPQLGDENNEVALLSFQGKTLFPRLSRKKGHESEDVLDTNPKPGSAMDYVSKGLNFASGILSSVGAGSKLSTTEKQADINIFSVASGHLYERMLNIMMVSVMRNTKHSVKFWFIEQFLSPSFKSFLPHLAKEYGFSYEMVTFKWPHWLRAQREKQREIWGYKILFLDVLFPLSLDKVIFVDADQVVRTDMYDLVNLDLEGAPYGFTPMCDSRHEMEGFRFWKQGYWKNFLRGQPYHISALYVVDLSRFRALAAGDRLRGQYQMLSADPNSLSNLDQDLPNHMQHQIPIKSLPQEWLWCETWCSDESLGQARTIDLCNNPQTKEPKLDRARRQVPEWTEYDEEIAALVEKVALEQQQSEEAQPDDEGDEDDGVWTKDEL
;
A
#
# COMPACT_ATOMS: atom_id res chain seq x y z
N MET A 1 -15.64 24.74 -8.49
CA MET A 1 -15.43 24.95 -7.03
C MET A 1 -16.52 24.35 -6.12
N LEU A 2 -17.79 24.22 -6.53
CA LEU A 2 -18.89 23.71 -5.68
C LEU A 2 -19.00 22.17 -5.57
N LEU A 3 -18.36 21.42 -6.46
CA LEU A 3 -18.43 19.94 -6.55
C LEU A 3 -17.58 19.18 -5.51
N TYR A 4 -16.57 19.80 -4.88
CA TYR A 4 -15.62 19.07 -4.00
C TYR A 4 -16.01 19.00 -2.53
N ARG A 5 -16.82 19.96 -2.06
CA ARG A 5 -17.42 19.94 -0.73
C ARG A 5 -18.44 18.80 -0.54
N LEU A 6 -18.60 17.91 -1.52
CA LEU A 6 -19.46 16.73 -1.53
C LEU A 6 -18.92 15.54 -0.73
N HIS A 7 -17.60 15.41 -0.53
CA HIS A 7 -17.01 14.22 0.13
C HIS A 7 -17.48 13.98 1.58
N LEU A 8 -17.96 15.02 2.28
CA LEU A 8 -18.50 14.91 3.64
C LEU A 8 -20.03 14.83 3.69
N THR A 9 -20.73 15.05 2.59
CA THR A 9 -22.20 15.03 2.55
C THR A 9 -22.68 13.70 1.98
N ARG A 10 -23.03 12.76 2.87
CA ARG A 10 -23.57 11.43 2.52
C ARG A 10 -24.87 11.49 1.69
N HIS A 11 -25.59 12.61 1.71
CA HIS A 11 -26.90 12.74 1.06
C HIS A 11 -27.03 14.08 0.34
N LEU A 12 -26.89 14.04 -0.99
CA LEU A 12 -27.30 15.13 -1.89
C LEU A 12 -28.72 14.84 -2.38
N LEU A 13 -29.61 15.80 -2.21
CA LEU A 13 -30.99 15.74 -2.68
C LEU A 13 -31.22 16.86 -3.71
N GLY A 14 -31.78 16.51 -4.87
CA GLY A 14 -32.08 17.46 -5.95
C GLY A 14 -30.98 17.60 -7.01
N ASP A 15 -31.25 18.44 -8.01
CA ASP A 15 -30.34 18.69 -9.13
C ASP A 15 -29.23 19.68 -8.73
N MET A 16 -27.96 19.31 -8.99
CA MET A 16 -26.78 20.13 -8.69
C MET A 16 -26.69 21.43 -9.49
N SER A 17 -27.46 21.56 -10.58
CA SER A 17 -27.58 22.81 -11.33
C SER A 17 -28.33 23.91 -10.56
N LEU A 18 -29.11 23.53 -9.54
CA LEU A 18 -29.94 24.41 -8.73
C LEU A 18 -29.17 25.04 -7.55
N PRO A 19 -29.60 26.23 -7.06
CA PRO A 19 -28.99 26.89 -5.91
C PRO A 19 -28.77 25.94 -4.71
N PRO A 20 -27.54 25.85 -4.17
CA PRO A 20 -27.23 24.91 -3.10
C PRO A 20 -27.59 25.44 -1.71
N ALA A 21 -28.37 24.66 -0.96
CA ALA A 21 -28.69 24.86 0.45
C ALA A 21 -27.95 23.82 1.33
N VAL A 22 -27.30 24.28 2.40
CA VAL A 22 -26.58 23.42 3.36
C VAL A 22 -27.16 23.62 4.74
N LEU A 23 -27.72 22.57 5.32
CA LEU A 23 -28.18 22.58 6.70
C LEU A 23 -27.13 21.96 7.61
N TYR A 24 -26.57 22.75 8.52
CA TYR A 24 -25.73 22.25 9.61
C TYR A 24 -26.63 21.96 10.82
N ALA A 25 -26.83 20.68 11.13
CA ALA A 25 -27.81 20.26 12.12
C ALA A 25 -27.27 19.24 13.12
N ASP A 26 -27.72 19.41 14.36
CA ASP A 26 -27.81 18.32 15.34
C ASP A 26 -29.11 17.55 15.04
N VAL A 27 -28.99 16.31 14.58
CA VAL A 27 -30.14 15.48 14.18
C VAL A 27 -30.97 15.00 15.37
N ALA A 28 -30.42 15.04 16.59
CA ALA A 28 -31.17 14.74 17.81
C ALA A 28 -32.06 15.92 18.25
N SER A 29 -31.82 17.13 17.73
CA SER A 29 -32.64 18.29 18.03
C SER A 29 -34.04 18.15 17.41
N PRO A 30 -35.13 18.40 18.16
CA PRO A 30 -36.49 18.41 17.61
C PRO A 30 -36.68 19.40 16.44
N MET A 31 -35.91 20.50 16.43
CA MET A 31 -35.96 21.51 15.36
C MET A 31 -35.47 20.98 14.01
N PHE A 32 -34.64 19.94 13.99
CA PHE A 32 -34.11 19.36 12.75
C PHE A 32 -35.24 18.92 11.81
N LYS A 33 -36.31 18.35 12.36
CA LYS A 33 -37.47 17.85 11.59
C LYS A 33 -38.07 18.94 10.70
N ASP A 34 -38.36 20.12 11.27
CA ASP A 34 -39.06 21.19 10.56
C ASP A 34 -38.20 21.80 9.45
N PHE A 35 -36.91 22.03 9.73
CA PHE A 35 -35.95 22.50 8.73
C PHE A 35 -35.75 21.47 7.61
N HIS A 36 -35.60 20.20 7.97
CA HIS A 36 -35.39 19.11 7.02
C HIS A 36 -36.59 18.92 6.09
N GLN A 37 -37.81 18.95 6.63
CA GLN A 37 -39.04 18.84 5.84
C GLN A 37 -39.20 20.02 4.87
N THR A 38 -38.96 21.25 5.35
CA THR A 38 -39.08 22.46 4.53
C THR A 38 -38.10 22.45 3.36
N LEU A 39 -36.81 22.19 3.62
CA LEU A 39 -35.80 22.13 2.56
C LEU A 39 -36.03 20.96 1.60
N SER A 40 -36.49 19.82 2.10
CA SER A 40 -36.83 18.66 1.25
C SER A 40 -38.04 18.93 0.35
N ALA A 41 -39.02 19.74 0.79
CA ALA A 41 -40.12 20.18 -0.06
C ALA A 41 -39.63 21.06 -1.21
N LEU A 42 -38.76 22.04 -0.92
CA LEU A 42 -38.16 22.91 -1.95
C LEU A 42 -37.33 22.12 -2.98
N VAL A 43 -36.68 21.03 -2.56
CA VAL A 43 -36.00 20.10 -3.48
C VAL A 43 -36.99 19.40 -4.41
N LYS A 44 -38.11 18.89 -3.86
CA LYS A 44 -39.16 18.22 -4.66
C LYS A 44 -39.78 19.17 -5.67
N GLU A 45 -39.89 20.44 -5.33
CA GLU A 45 -40.34 21.51 -6.22
C GLU A 45 -39.27 21.95 -7.24
N GLY A 46 -38.05 21.40 -7.18
CA GLY A 46 -36.97 21.70 -8.12
C GLY A 46 -36.39 23.11 -7.96
N GLN A 47 -36.47 23.70 -6.76
CA GLN A 47 -35.98 25.05 -6.50
C GLN A 47 -34.52 25.10 -6.04
N ILE A 48 -34.07 24.07 -5.31
CA ILE A 48 -32.75 24.02 -4.68
C ILE A 48 -32.12 22.63 -4.79
N SER A 49 -30.80 22.58 -4.65
CA SER A 49 -30.10 21.37 -4.22
C SER A 49 -29.87 21.42 -2.71
N TYR A 50 -30.11 20.32 -2.00
CA TYR A 50 -30.06 20.29 -0.54
C TYR A 50 -29.09 19.23 -0.04
N ARG A 51 -28.32 19.59 0.99
CA ARG A 51 -27.41 18.70 1.70
C ARG A 51 -27.41 18.99 3.20
N VAL A 52 -27.27 17.93 3.99
CA VAL A 52 -27.17 17.99 5.46
C VAL A 52 -25.72 17.77 5.87
N ARG A 53 -25.24 18.57 6.84
CA ARG A 53 -23.96 18.38 7.53
C ARG A 53 -24.22 18.31 9.03
N TYR A 54 -23.51 17.42 9.71
CA TYR A 54 -23.68 17.25 11.15
C TYR A 54 -23.03 18.40 11.93
N ARG A 55 -23.68 18.79 13.01
CA ARG A 55 -23.12 19.62 14.08
C ARG A 55 -23.08 18.77 15.35
N PRO A 56 -21.97 18.75 16.11
CA PRO A 56 -21.90 18.02 17.37
C PRO A 56 -23.04 18.44 18.33
N PRO A 57 -23.75 17.48 18.97
CA PRO A 57 -24.79 17.79 19.94
C PRO A 57 -24.20 18.53 21.14
N GLN A 58 -24.75 19.69 21.50
CA GLN A 58 -24.25 20.46 22.66
C GLN A 58 -24.70 19.90 24.00
N HIS A 59 -25.67 18.98 24.00
CA HIS A 59 -26.29 18.41 25.19
C HIS A 59 -25.68 17.06 25.60
N TRP A 60 -24.68 16.55 24.86
CA TRP A 60 -24.00 15.30 25.20
C TRP A 60 -22.70 15.59 25.94
N SER A 61 -22.44 14.83 27.02
CA SER A 61 -21.12 14.76 27.63
C SER A 61 -20.13 14.10 26.65
N ALA A 62 -18.91 14.62 26.55
CA ALA A 62 -17.86 13.95 25.80
C ALA A 62 -17.55 12.59 26.45
N ARG A 63 -17.70 11.50 25.69
CA ARG A 63 -17.36 10.14 26.12
C ARG A 63 -16.41 9.51 25.10
N PRO A 64 -15.41 8.74 25.53
CA PRO A 64 -14.53 8.03 24.61
C PRO A 64 -15.32 7.00 23.79
N LEU A 65 -14.87 6.77 22.56
CA LEU A 65 -15.41 5.71 21.71
C LEU A 65 -14.61 4.43 21.94
N PHE A 66 -15.25 3.39 22.44
CA PHE A 66 -14.67 2.05 22.48
C PHE A 66 -14.80 1.40 21.11
N VAL A 67 -13.68 0.98 20.53
CA VAL A 67 -13.58 0.41 19.17
C VAL A 67 -13.36 -1.10 19.25
N SER A 68 -13.61 -1.80 18.14
CA SER A 68 -13.36 -3.25 17.98
C SER A 68 -12.52 -3.50 16.71
N GLY A 69 -12.30 -4.75 16.31
CA GLY A 69 -11.54 -5.09 15.09
C GLY A 69 -10.02 -5.16 15.28
N TYR A 70 -9.57 -5.40 16.51
CA TYR A 70 -8.16 -5.62 16.86
C TYR A 70 -7.98 -6.96 17.60
N GLY A 71 -6.76 -7.47 17.60
CA GLY A 71 -6.32 -8.61 18.39
C GLY A 71 -5.49 -8.19 19.60
N VAL A 72 -5.56 -8.98 20.66
CA VAL A 72 -4.69 -8.88 21.83
C VAL A 72 -3.94 -10.18 21.96
N GLU A 73 -2.63 -10.10 22.21
CA GLU A 73 -1.79 -11.26 22.49
C GLU A 73 -1.17 -11.20 23.88
N LEU A 74 -0.97 -12.37 24.47
CA LEU A 74 -0.10 -12.57 25.63
C LEU A 74 1.03 -13.52 25.21
N ALA A 75 2.18 -12.95 24.87
CA ALA A 75 3.34 -13.69 24.38
C ALA A 75 4.18 -14.24 25.54
N LEU A 76 4.64 -15.49 25.42
CA LEU A 76 5.54 -16.12 26.38
C LEU A 76 6.95 -15.57 26.19
N LYS A 77 7.49 -14.89 27.22
CA LYS A 77 8.82 -14.26 27.15
C LYS A 77 9.97 -15.26 27.24
N ARG A 78 9.73 -16.45 27.78
CA ARG A 78 10.71 -17.55 27.89
C ARG A 78 10.06 -18.84 27.42
N THR A 79 10.67 -19.48 26.43
CA THR A 79 10.15 -20.71 25.82
C THR A 79 11.08 -21.91 25.98
N ASP A 80 12.24 -21.69 26.57
CA ASP A 80 13.39 -22.60 26.60
C ASP A 80 13.13 -23.85 27.44
N TYR A 81 12.16 -23.79 28.37
CA TYR A 81 11.74 -24.91 29.21
C TYR A 81 10.50 -25.64 28.67
N ILE A 82 9.93 -25.18 27.55
CA ILE A 82 8.71 -25.76 26.98
C ILE A 82 9.04 -26.97 26.10
N VAL A 83 10.19 -26.98 25.44
CA VAL A 83 10.66 -28.12 24.65
C VAL A 83 11.88 -28.73 25.33
N ILE A 84 11.80 -30.02 25.67
CA ILE A 84 12.88 -30.79 26.28
C ILE A 84 13.44 -31.83 25.32
N ASP A 85 14.73 -32.12 25.46
CA ASP A 85 15.38 -33.22 24.72
C ASP A 85 14.71 -34.56 25.10
N ASP A 86 14.48 -35.43 24.11
CA ASP A 86 13.84 -36.73 24.34
C ASP A 86 14.61 -37.60 25.38
N ARG A 87 15.92 -37.36 25.58
CA ARG A 87 16.73 -38.03 26.61
C ARG A 87 16.36 -37.59 28.03
N ASP A 88 16.01 -36.33 28.20
CA ASP A 88 15.61 -35.75 29.50
C ASP A 88 14.13 -36.06 29.81
N ALA A 89 13.32 -36.36 28.79
CA ALA A 89 11.93 -36.77 28.93
C ALA A 89 11.76 -38.16 29.59
N GLY A 90 12.74 -39.05 29.45
CA GLY A 90 12.72 -40.42 30.00
C GLY A 90 12.76 -40.54 31.53
N GLN A 91 12.88 -39.43 32.27
CA GLN A 91 12.88 -39.41 33.75
C GLN A 91 11.51 -39.12 34.38
N LYS A 92 10.45 -38.88 33.59
CA LYS A 92 9.10 -38.61 34.08
C LYS A 92 8.17 -39.81 33.82
N GLU A 93 7.33 -40.16 34.81
CA GLU A 93 6.38 -41.27 34.66
C GLU A 93 5.44 -41.06 33.46
N PRO A 94 5.17 -42.12 32.67
CA PRO A 94 4.15 -42.06 31.64
C PRO A 94 2.79 -41.86 32.32
N SER A 95 2.15 -40.72 32.07
CA SER A 95 0.77 -40.51 32.48
C SER A 95 -0.12 -41.49 31.73
N ASN A 96 -0.64 -42.50 32.44
CA ASN A 96 -1.78 -43.33 32.02
C ASN A 96 -3.06 -42.46 31.99
N GLY A 97 -3.10 -41.46 31.11
CA GLY A 97 -4.32 -40.74 30.80
C GLY A 97 -5.12 -41.56 29.79
N GLU A 98 -6.34 -41.95 30.15
CA GLU A 98 -7.30 -42.49 29.20
C GLU A 98 -7.39 -41.57 27.97
N ALA A 99 -7.57 -42.16 26.79
CA ALA A 99 -7.80 -41.40 25.56
C ALA A 99 -9.11 -40.59 25.70
N ASN A 100 -9.00 -39.37 26.23
CA ASN A 100 -10.14 -38.50 26.48
C ASN A 100 -10.79 -38.09 25.16
N LYS A 101 -12.13 -38.05 25.14
CA LYS A 101 -12.94 -37.73 23.95
C LYS A 101 -12.52 -36.38 23.34
N ALA A 102 -12.39 -36.35 22.01
CA ALA A 102 -12.20 -35.12 21.25
C ALA A 102 -13.38 -34.16 21.51
N GLY A 103 -13.08 -32.88 21.79
CA GLY A 103 -14.08 -31.83 22.04
C GLY A 103 -14.38 -31.51 23.52
N ASP A 104 -13.94 -32.31 24.48
CA ASP A 104 -14.13 -32.02 25.91
C ASP A 104 -13.03 -31.08 26.42
N ILE A 105 -13.17 -29.77 26.16
CA ILE A 105 -12.15 -28.74 26.45
C ILE A 105 -12.37 -28.08 27.82
N GLU A 106 -13.60 -28.11 28.35
CA GLU A 106 -14.01 -27.27 29.48
C GLU A 106 -13.75 -27.87 30.88
N GLY A 107 -13.35 -29.14 30.99
CA GLY A 107 -13.31 -29.85 32.28
C GLY A 107 -11.95 -30.22 32.87
N ASP A 108 -10.83 -30.14 32.13
CA ASP A 108 -9.60 -30.85 32.54
C ASP A 108 -8.30 -30.28 31.92
N ALA A 109 -8.20 -28.95 31.79
CA ALA A 109 -6.98 -28.32 31.30
C ALA A 109 -6.02 -28.01 32.46
N PRO A 110 -4.73 -28.36 32.38
CA PRO A 110 -3.78 -28.14 33.48
C PRO A 110 -3.61 -26.65 33.79
N ASP A 111 -3.43 -26.33 35.07
CA ASP A 111 -3.21 -24.96 35.56
C ASP A 111 -1.91 -24.32 35.03
N ASP A 112 -0.95 -25.13 34.56
CA ASP A 112 0.35 -24.69 34.07
C ASP A 112 0.83 -25.47 32.83
N LEU A 113 1.80 -24.90 32.10
CA LEU A 113 2.32 -25.44 30.85
C LEU A 113 3.19 -26.68 31.09
N ARG A 114 2.77 -27.82 30.55
CA ARG A 114 3.58 -29.06 30.55
C ARG A 114 4.66 -28.98 29.46
N PRO A 115 5.95 -29.27 29.78
CA PRO A 115 7.00 -29.41 28.78
C PRO A 115 6.73 -30.60 27.84
N LEU A 116 7.04 -30.40 26.55
CA LEU A 116 6.91 -31.36 25.47
C LEU A 116 8.28 -31.87 25.03
N SER A 117 8.37 -33.13 24.61
CA SER A 117 9.59 -33.65 24.00
C SER A 117 9.69 -33.29 22.51
N SER A 118 10.90 -33.30 21.94
CA SER A 118 11.11 -32.99 20.51
C SER A 118 10.26 -33.86 19.56
N SER A 119 10.06 -35.14 19.91
CA SER A 119 9.23 -36.06 19.12
C SER A 119 7.72 -35.76 19.22
N GLU A 120 7.24 -35.29 20.38
CA GLU A 120 5.87 -34.83 20.56
C GLU A 120 5.60 -33.55 19.74
N VAL A 121 6.55 -32.59 19.78
CA VAL A 121 6.46 -31.33 19.03
C VAL A 121 6.34 -31.58 17.53
N SER A 122 7.15 -32.51 17.00
CA SER A 122 7.19 -32.82 15.57
C SER A 122 5.82 -33.15 14.97
N ARG A 123 4.96 -33.83 15.72
CA ARG A 123 3.65 -34.32 15.23
C ARG A 123 2.47 -33.41 15.55
N LEU A 124 2.69 -32.29 16.26
CA LEU A 124 1.61 -31.40 16.71
C LEU A 124 0.71 -30.92 15.58
N GLY A 125 1.27 -30.61 14.40
CA GLY A 125 0.51 -30.13 13.24
C GLY A 125 -0.61 -31.08 12.84
N VAL A 126 -0.24 -32.30 12.44
CA VAL A 126 -1.19 -33.32 11.98
C VAL A 126 -2.10 -33.82 13.11
N ASN A 127 -1.61 -33.87 14.34
CA ASN A 127 -2.41 -34.26 15.50
C ASN A 127 -3.50 -33.22 15.80
N THR A 128 -3.20 -31.93 15.62
CA THR A 128 -4.19 -30.85 15.77
C THR A 128 -5.34 -31.01 14.77
N VAL A 129 -5.03 -31.31 13.51
CA VAL A 129 -6.06 -31.53 12.48
C VAL A 129 -6.96 -32.69 12.86
N SER A 130 -6.38 -33.84 13.25
CA SER A 130 -7.18 -35.00 13.66
C SER A 130 -8.07 -34.68 14.85
N TYR A 131 -7.52 -34.04 15.88
CA TYR A 131 -8.27 -33.68 17.09
C TYR A 131 -9.47 -32.76 16.78
N VAL A 132 -9.31 -31.82 15.84
CA VAL A 132 -10.37 -30.92 15.38
C VAL A 132 -11.45 -31.68 14.60
N MET A 133 -11.04 -32.51 13.64
CA MET A 133 -11.97 -33.26 12.77
C MET A 133 -12.75 -34.34 13.54
N ASP A 134 -12.18 -34.88 14.62
CA ASP A 134 -12.85 -35.85 15.50
C ASP A 134 -13.84 -35.18 16.48
N SER A 135 -13.90 -33.85 16.53
CA SER A 135 -14.80 -33.10 17.41
C SER A 135 -16.19 -32.90 16.80
N ALA A 136 -17.22 -32.73 17.65
CA ALA A 136 -18.60 -32.51 17.19
C ALA A 136 -18.81 -31.17 16.46
N ASN A 137 -18.08 -30.12 16.87
CA ASN A 137 -18.13 -28.78 16.27
C ASN A 137 -16.71 -28.35 15.82
N PRO A 138 -16.23 -28.81 14.65
CA PRO A 138 -14.84 -28.60 14.23
C PRO A 138 -14.39 -27.13 14.22
N LEU A 139 -15.23 -26.21 13.71
CA LEU A 139 -14.87 -24.79 13.64
C LEU A 139 -14.68 -24.16 15.02
N ASP A 140 -15.61 -24.43 15.95
CA ASP A 140 -15.56 -23.86 17.30
C ASP A 140 -14.39 -24.44 18.12
N THR A 141 -14.18 -25.76 17.99
CA THR A 141 -13.02 -26.46 18.56
C THR A 141 -11.72 -25.83 18.05
N LEU A 142 -11.62 -25.59 16.73
CA LEU A 142 -10.43 -25.02 16.11
C LEU A 142 -10.16 -23.58 16.58
N VAL A 143 -11.20 -22.73 16.68
CA VAL A 143 -11.07 -21.37 17.22
C VAL A 143 -10.57 -21.40 18.66
N LYS A 144 -11.22 -22.18 19.54
CA LYS A 144 -10.84 -22.32 20.96
C LYS A 144 -9.39 -22.82 21.12
N LEU A 145 -9.01 -23.86 20.37
CA LEU A 145 -7.65 -24.41 20.41
C LEU A 145 -6.60 -23.42 19.91
N SER A 146 -6.91 -22.67 18.85
CA SER A 146 -5.96 -21.69 18.30
C SER A 146 -5.72 -20.56 19.30
N GLN A 147 -6.77 -20.06 19.94
CA GLN A 147 -6.71 -18.96 20.92
C GLN A 147 -5.83 -19.28 22.14
N ASP A 148 -5.83 -20.53 22.63
CA ASP A 148 -5.06 -20.98 23.80
C ASP A 148 -4.09 -22.13 23.49
N PHE A 149 -3.53 -22.15 22.28
CA PHE A 149 -2.74 -23.29 21.78
C PHE A 149 -1.63 -23.78 22.73
N PRO A 150 -0.81 -22.91 23.37
CA PRO A 150 0.23 -23.37 24.29
C PRO A 150 -0.31 -24.26 25.41
N LYS A 151 -1.51 -23.94 25.95
CA LYS A 151 -2.17 -24.66 27.04
C LYS A 151 -2.63 -26.06 26.61
N TYR A 152 -3.09 -26.21 25.37
CA TYR A 152 -3.62 -27.49 24.86
C TYR A 152 -2.58 -28.36 24.14
N SER A 153 -1.37 -27.84 23.91
CA SER A 153 -0.31 -28.52 23.16
C SER A 153 0.00 -29.95 23.67
N ALA A 154 0.09 -30.15 24.98
CA ALA A 154 0.30 -31.48 25.59
C ALA A 154 -0.87 -32.45 25.36
N LYS A 155 -2.11 -31.95 25.37
CA LYS A 155 -3.31 -32.77 25.10
C LYS A 155 -3.38 -33.18 23.63
N ILE A 156 -3.01 -32.27 22.72
CA ILE A 156 -2.96 -32.53 21.29
C ILE A 156 -1.85 -33.54 20.95
N ALA A 157 -0.67 -33.42 21.59
CA ALA A 157 0.44 -34.34 21.38
C ALA A 157 0.06 -35.81 21.66
N ALA A 158 -0.82 -36.04 22.64
CA ALA A 158 -1.33 -37.38 22.99
C ALA A 158 -2.34 -37.97 21.97
N HIS A 159 -2.86 -37.15 21.04
CA HIS A 159 -3.85 -37.57 20.05
C HIS A 159 -3.17 -38.00 18.74
N ASN A 160 -3.39 -39.22 18.26
CA ASN A 160 -2.73 -39.71 17.04
C ASN A 160 -3.57 -39.47 15.77
N ALA A 161 -2.95 -38.88 14.74
CA ALA A 161 -3.59 -38.72 13.43
C ALA A 161 -3.79 -40.05 12.70
N THR A 162 -4.94 -40.20 12.01
CA THR A 162 -5.23 -41.39 11.19
C THR A 162 -4.45 -41.38 9.86
N THR A 163 -4.13 -42.56 9.33
CA THR A 163 -3.41 -42.69 8.05
C THR A 163 -4.20 -42.15 6.86
N LYS A 164 -5.54 -42.25 6.90
CA LYS A 164 -6.44 -41.69 5.88
C LYS A 164 -6.35 -40.17 5.83
N LEU A 165 -6.37 -39.51 6.99
CA LEU A 165 -6.23 -38.06 7.10
C LEU A 165 -4.88 -37.59 6.54
N LEU A 166 -3.79 -38.29 6.87
CA LEU A 166 -2.45 -37.96 6.34
C LEU A 166 -2.40 -38.09 4.81
N GLN A 167 -3.04 -39.12 4.24
CA GLN A 167 -3.11 -39.29 2.80
C GLN A 167 -3.97 -38.19 2.15
N ASP A 168 -5.08 -37.80 2.78
CA ASP A 168 -5.95 -36.72 2.31
C ASP A 168 -5.18 -35.39 2.24
N ILE A 169 -4.55 -34.98 3.36
CA ILE A 169 -3.72 -33.78 3.44
C ILE A 169 -2.60 -33.80 2.37
N ARG A 170 -1.92 -34.95 2.17
CA ARG A 170 -0.88 -35.08 1.15
C ARG A 170 -1.42 -34.99 -0.28
N SER A 171 -2.61 -35.56 -0.54
CA SER A 171 -3.22 -35.51 -1.86
C SER A 171 -3.65 -34.10 -2.26
N SER A 172 -4.18 -33.32 -1.31
CA SER A 172 -4.52 -31.91 -1.54
C SER A 172 -3.27 -31.05 -1.80
N ARG A 173 -2.11 -31.40 -1.21
CA ARG A 173 -0.83 -30.72 -1.47
C ARG A 173 -0.26 -30.96 -2.87
N LEU A 174 -0.49 -32.15 -3.44
CA LEU A 174 -0.04 -32.47 -4.81
C LEU A 174 -0.67 -31.53 -5.86
N GLY A 175 -1.74 -30.81 -5.49
CA GLY A 175 -2.42 -29.86 -6.36
C GLY A 175 -1.75 -28.51 -6.56
N MET A 176 -0.93 -27.98 -5.60
CA MET A 176 -0.07 -26.78 -5.77
C MET A 176 0.52 -26.21 -4.46
N LEU A 177 -0.15 -26.33 -3.30
CA LEU A 177 0.25 -25.62 -2.08
C LEU A 177 1.26 -26.39 -1.22
N PRO A 178 2.38 -25.76 -0.79
CA PRO A 178 3.26 -26.34 0.22
C PRO A 178 2.55 -26.53 1.57
N SER A 179 3.09 -27.40 2.43
CA SER A 179 2.57 -27.60 3.79
C SER A 179 2.78 -26.35 4.66
N GLY A 180 1.83 -26.06 5.55
CA GLY A 180 1.97 -24.95 6.49
C GLY A 180 1.73 -23.55 5.92
N VAL A 181 1.19 -23.46 4.70
CA VAL A 181 0.93 -22.17 4.02
C VAL A 181 -0.52 -21.74 4.26
N ASN A 182 -0.67 -20.51 4.76
CA ASN A 182 -1.95 -19.86 4.97
C ASN A 182 -2.32 -18.98 3.77
N VAL A 183 -3.46 -19.25 3.13
CA VAL A 183 -3.98 -18.45 2.00
C VAL A 183 -5.50 -18.39 2.09
N MET A 184 -6.09 -17.25 1.72
CA MET A 184 -7.54 -17.03 1.69
C MET A 184 -7.96 -16.54 0.31
N TRP A 185 -9.11 -17.02 -0.16
CA TRP A 185 -9.80 -16.58 -1.35
C TRP A 185 -11.23 -16.17 -1.01
N ILE A 186 -11.71 -15.09 -1.64
CA ILE A 186 -13.11 -14.67 -1.58
C ILE A 186 -13.61 -14.58 -3.01
N ASN A 187 -14.63 -15.39 -3.36
CA ASN A 187 -15.17 -15.46 -4.73
C ASN A 187 -14.07 -15.66 -5.81
N GLY A 188 -13.06 -16.48 -5.49
CA GLY A 188 -11.91 -16.76 -6.35
C GLY A 188 -10.76 -15.76 -6.28
N VAL A 189 -10.94 -14.56 -5.71
CA VAL A 189 -9.88 -13.55 -5.55
C VAL A 189 -8.98 -13.94 -4.38
N GLN A 190 -7.67 -14.07 -4.62
CA GLN A 190 -6.71 -14.29 -3.54
C GLN A 190 -6.54 -13.03 -2.70
N MET A 191 -6.76 -13.16 -1.39
CA MET A 191 -6.66 -12.05 -0.46
C MET A 191 -5.20 -11.85 -0.01
N ASP A 192 -4.74 -10.60 -0.09
CA ASP A 192 -3.49 -10.18 0.52
C ASP A 192 -3.58 -10.36 2.05
N PRO A 193 -2.66 -11.10 2.70
CA PRO A 193 -2.65 -11.30 4.15
C PRO A 193 -2.80 -10.03 4.99
N ARG A 194 -2.32 -8.88 4.48
CA ARG A 194 -2.41 -7.58 5.17
C ARG A 194 -3.84 -7.02 5.21
N LYS A 195 -4.64 -7.33 4.19
CA LYS A 195 -6.05 -6.91 4.07
C LYS A 195 -7.00 -7.87 4.78
N ILE A 196 -6.48 -8.87 5.48
CA ILE A 196 -7.27 -9.82 6.28
C ILE A 196 -7.39 -9.28 7.71
N ASP A 197 -8.20 -8.23 7.83
CA ASP A 197 -8.66 -7.61 9.07
C ASP A 197 -10.17 -7.32 8.97
N ALA A 198 -10.82 -7.09 10.11
CA ALA A 198 -12.26 -6.87 10.18
C ALA A 198 -12.78 -5.79 9.23
N TYR A 199 -12.07 -4.67 9.11
CA TYR A 199 -12.53 -3.52 8.34
C TYR A 199 -12.31 -3.72 6.84
N SER A 200 -11.11 -4.15 6.45
CA SER A 200 -10.75 -4.38 5.05
C SER A 200 -11.60 -5.49 4.42
N LEU A 201 -11.85 -6.58 5.16
CA LEU A 201 -12.72 -7.66 4.72
C LEU A 201 -14.16 -7.19 4.57
N LEU A 202 -14.70 -6.42 5.53
CA LEU A 202 -16.06 -5.91 5.44
C LEU A 202 -16.28 -5.05 4.19
N ASP A 203 -15.33 -4.18 3.84
CA ASP A 203 -15.42 -3.36 2.62
C ASP A 203 -15.24 -4.19 1.35
N HIS A 204 -14.37 -5.21 1.36
CA HIS A 204 -14.28 -6.17 0.27
C HIS A 204 -15.60 -6.94 0.08
N LEU A 205 -16.18 -7.48 1.14
CA LEU A 205 -17.47 -8.19 1.11
C LEU A 205 -18.61 -7.29 0.61
N ARG A 206 -18.63 -6.01 0.99
CA ARG A 206 -19.63 -5.05 0.46
C ARG A 206 -19.45 -4.79 -1.03
N ARG A 207 -18.22 -4.73 -1.53
CA ARG A 207 -17.94 -4.59 -2.97
C ARG A 207 -18.33 -5.84 -3.73
N GLU A 208 -17.93 -7.02 -3.25
CA GLU A 208 -18.27 -8.31 -3.85
C GLU A 208 -19.79 -8.52 -3.87
N ARG A 209 -20.48 -8.28 -2.75
CA ARG A 209 -21.94 -8.39 -2.73
C ARG A 209 -22.60 -7.46 -3.74
N LYS A 210 -22.16 -6.19 -3.84
CA LYS A 210 -22.67 -5.26 -4.85
C LYS A 210 -22.36 -5.72 -6.28
N LEU A 211 -21.23 -6.40 -6.51
CA LEU A 211 -20.89 -6.96 -7.81
C LEU A 211 -21.83 -8.13 -8.15
N ILE A 212 -21.96 -9.10 -7.25
CA ILE A 212 -22.80 -10.29 -7.42
C ILE A 212 -24.28 -9.93 -7.60
N GLU A 213 -24.80 -8.94 -6.87
CA GLU A 213 -26.17 -8.45 -7.08
C GLU A 213 -26.39 -7.91 -8.51
N LYS A 214 -25.38 -7.30 -9.15
CA LYS A 214 -25.50 -6.88 -10.56
C LYS A 214 -25.56 -8.06 -11.53
N PHE A 215 -24.95 -9.20 -11.21
CA PHE A 215 -25.11 -10.44 -11.98
C PHE A 215 -26.49 -11.05 -11.75
N ARG A 216 -27.00 -11.02 -10.52
CA ARG A 216 -28.38 -11.46 -10.20
C ARG A 216 -29.44 -10.63 -10.92
N ASP A 217 -29.23 -9.33 -11.09
CA ASP A 217 -30.08 -8.46 -11.92
C ASP A 217 -30.12 -8.89 -13.40
N LEU A 218 -29.13 -9.67 -13.88
CA LEU A 218 -29.08 -10.27 -15.21
C LEU A 218 -29.64 -11.71 -15.24
N GLY A 219 -30.16 -12.23 -14.12
CA GLY A 219 -30.67 -13.60 -14.00
C GLY A 219 -29.60 -14.66 -13.74
N ILE A 220 -28.36 -14.25 -13.46
CA ILE A 220 -27.21 -15.14 -13.20
C ILE A 220 -27.09 -15.38 -11.69
N SER A 221 -26.97 -16.63 -11.26
CA SER A 221 -26.83 -16.97 -9.83
C SER A 221 -25.48 -16.52 -9.27
N ALA A 222 -25.31 -16.51 -7.94
CA ALA A 222 -24.03 -16.14 -7.36
C ALA A 222 -22.93 -17.15 -7.73
N GLN A 223 -23.25 -18.44 -7.72
CA GLN A 223 -22.33 -19.50 -8.12
C GLN A 223 -21.92 -19.36 -9.59
N GLU A 224 -22.88 -19.18 -10.50
CA GLU A 224 -22.60 -19.02 -11.94
C GLU A 224 -21.74 -17.78 -12.22
N ALA A 225 -21.97 -16.69 -11.48
CA ALA A 225 -21.14 -15.48 -11.58
C ALA A 225 -19.69 -15.76 -11.17
N VAL A 226 -19.47 -16.46 -10.04
CA VAL A 226 -18.13 -16.81 -9.59
C VAL A 226 -17.43 -17.76 -10.57
N ASP A 227 -18.15 -18.74 -11.11
CA ASP A 227 -17.61 -19.70 -12.09
C ASP A 227 -17.22 -19.02 -13.41
N LEU A 228 -18.04 -18.06 -13.89
CA LEU A 228 -17.70 -17.24 -15.04
C LEU A 228 -16.44 -16.41 -14.79
N LEU A 229 -16.38 -15.71 -13.65
CA LEU A 229 -15.28 -14.81 -13.34
C LEU A 229 -13.94 -15.53 -13.09
N SER A 230 -13.99 -16.79 -12.67
CA SER A 230 -12.82 -17.64 -12.41
C SER A 230 -12.49 -18.60 -13.56
N HIS A 231 -13.17 -18.44 -14.70
CA HIS A 231 -13.00 -19.31 -15.86
C HIS A 231 -11.60 -19.19 -16.47
N LYS A 232 -11.03 -20.33 -16.89
CA LYS A 232 -9.65 -20.43 -17.41
C LYS A 232 -9.37 -19.46 -18.56
N LEU A 233 -10.32 -19.30 -19.48
CA LEU A 233 -10.20 -18.40 -20.65
C LEU A 233 -10.01 -16.93 -20.26
N LEU A 234 -10.62 -16.49 -19.14
CA LEU A 234 -10.41 -15.13 -18.64
C LEU A 234 -9.02 -14.98 -18.02
N GLY A 235 -8.57 -15.99 -17.26
CA GLY A 235 -7.22 -16.04 -16.71
C GLY A 235 -6.14 -15.99 -17.80
N GLU A 236 -6.28 -16.80 -18.86
CA GLU A 236 -5.35 -16.83 -19.99
C GLU A 236 -5.32 -15.48 -20.74
N SER A 237 -6.47 -14.82 -20.89
CA SER A 237 -6.51 -13.50 -21.51
C SER A 237 -5.78 -12.43 -20.69
N LEU A 238 -5.89 -12.50 -19.36
CA LEU A 238 -5.15 -11.62 -18.43
C LEU A 238 -3.64 -11.91 -18.41
N GLU A 239 -3.22 -13.17 -18.56
CA GLU A 239 -1.78 -13.50 -18.70
C GLU A 239 -1.21 -13.01 -20.06
N GLN A 240 -2.06 -12.91 -21.07
CA GLN A 240 -1.74 -12.37 -22.39
C GLN A 240 -1.75 -10.83 -22.46
N ASP A 241 -1.66 -10.11 -21.32
CA ASP A 241 -1.45 -8.65 -21.23
C ASP A 241 -0.08 -8.18 -21.75
N ALA A 242 0.48 -8.90 -22.71
CA ALA A 242 1.63 -8.46 -23.47
C ALA A 242 1.26 -7.21 -24.29
N PRO A 243 2.16 -6.21 -24.35
CA PRO A 243 1.93 -5.02 -25.15
C PRO A 243 1.70 -5.38 -26.62
N GLN A 244 0.79 -4.64 -27.26
CA GLN A 244 0.41 -4.87 -28.64
C GLN A 244 1.61 -4.66 -29.57
N ARG A 245 1.80 -5.60 -30.51
CA ARG A 245 2.82 -5.50 -31.56
C ARG A 245 2.28 -4.79 -32.79
N TYR A 246 3.16 -4.04 -33.45
CA TYR A 246 2.90 -3.32 -34.69
C TYR A 246 3.91 -3.70 -35.76
N ASN A 247 3.45 -3.70 -37.01
CA ASN A 247 4.31 -4.02 -38.14
C ASN A 247 5.28 -2.85 -38.42
N TYR A 248 6.52 -3.00 -37.99
CA TYR A 248 7.55 -1.98 -38.17
C TYR A 248 8.21 -1.99 -39.56
N ARG A 249 7.87 -2.93 -40.46
CA ARG A 249 8.50 -3.01 -41.79
C ARG A 249 8.12 -1.82 -42.66
N ASP A 250 8.98 -1.47 -43.62
CA ASP A 250 8.78 -0.38 -44.59
C ASP A 250 8.28 -0.85 -45.96
N GLU A 251 7.86 -2.12 -46.07
CA GLU A 251 7.32 -2.72 -47.29
C GLU A 251 6.06 -1.97 -47.79
N THR A 252 5.18 -1.58 -46.86
CA THR A 252 3.95 -0.83 -47.15
C THR A 252 4.22 0.53 -47.80
N GLU A 253 5.36 1.15 -47.48
CA GLU A 253 5.81 2.43 -48.04
C GLU A 253 6.67 2.26 -49.30
N GLY A 254 6.81 1.04 -49.83
CA GLY A 254 7.63 0.75 -51.02
C GLY A 254 9.13 0.63 -50.72
N GLY A 255 9.50 0.44 -49.44
CA GLY A 255 10.86 0.25 -48.93
C GLY A 255 11.73 1.52 -48.94
N LYS A 256 12.91 1.40 -48.34
CA LYS A 256 13.96 2.45 -48.22
C LYS A 256 13.62 3.58 -47.23
N VAL A 257 12.78 3.29 -46.24
CA VAL A 257 12.54 4.18 -45.10
C VAL A 257 13.49 3.84 -43.96
N LEU A 258 13.71 2.54 -43.71
CA LEU A 258 14.61 2.08 -42.66
C LEU A 258 16.06 2.02 -43.15
N ILE A 259 16.96 2.66 -42.41
CA ILE A 259 18.40 2.58 -42.63
C ILE A 259 18.96 1.51 -41.69
N TRP A 260 19.18 0.32 -42.23
CA TRP A 260 19.75 -0.80 -41.48
C TRP A 260 21.24 -0.58 -41.25
N LEU A 261 21.67 -0.66 -39.97
CA LEU A 261 23.08 -0.57 -39.58
C LEU A 261 23.76 -1.94 -39.51
N ASN A 262 22.97 -3.03 -39.44
CA ASN A 262 23.46 -4.40 -39.38
C ASN A 262 22.61 -5.28 -40.30
N ASP A 263 23.26 -6.20 -41.00
CA ASP A 263 22.66 -7.37 -41.64
C ASP A 263 23.32 -8.61 -41.02
N LEU A 264 22.60 -9.26 -40.10
CA LEU A 264 23.14 -10.38 -39.32
C LEU A 264 23.47 -11.62 -40.17
N GLU A 265 22.92 -11.72 -41.39
CA GLU A 265 23.14 -12.85 -42.30
C GLU A 265 24.30 -12.60 -43.28
N LYS A 266 24.65 -11.34 -43.54
CA LYS A 266 25.58 -10.96 -44.63
C LYS A 266 26.76 -10.11 -44.21
N ASP A 267 26.73 -9.49 -43.04
CA ASP A 267 27.88 -8.69 -42.59
C ASP A 267 29.01 -9.61 -42.12
N ALA A 268 30.22 -9.37 -42.63
CA ALA A 268 31.42 -10.15 -42.32
C ALA A 268 31.77 -10.23 -40.81
N LYS A 269 31.24 -9.31 -40.00
CA LYS A 269 31.37 -9.33 -38.53
C LYS A 269 30.62 -10.52 -37.90
N TYR A 270 29.62 -11.05 -38.59
CA TYR A 270 28.73 -12.12 -38.16
C TYR A 270 28.92 -13.41 -38.98
N ASP A 271 29.82 -13.45 -39.98
CA ASP A 271 30.14 -14.66 -40.79
C ASP A 271 30.58 -15.87 -39.95
N SER A 272 31.06 -15.65 -38.74
CA SER A 272 31.44 -16.72 -37.79
C SER A 272 30.25 -17.26 -36.97
N TRP A 273 29.05 -16.71 -37.15
CA TRP A 273 27.83 -17.13 -36.47
C TRP A 273 27.19 -18.30 -37.25
N PRO A 274 26.82 -19.41 -36.60
CA PRO A 274 26.14 -20.52 -37.27
C PRO A 274 24.76 -20.10 -37.79
N SER A 275 24.37 -20.57 -38.99
CA SER A 275 23.06 -20.32 -39.61
C SER A 275 21.93 -21.23 -39.12
N GLU A 276 22.18 -22.08 -38.11
CA GLU A 276 21.24 -23.07 -37.57
C GLU A 276 20.74 -22.67 -36.17
N LEU A 277 19.48 -22.97 -35.88
CA LEU A 277 18.64 -22.40 -34.82
C LEU A 277 18.96 -22.88 -33.38
N GLY A 278 20.24 -22.92 -33.01
CA GLY A 278 20.67 -23.37 -31.70
C GLY A 278 22.05 -22.85 -31.29
N ALA A 279 22.09 -21.64 -30.72
CA ALA A 279 22.94 -21.27 -29.58
C ALA A 279 22.95 -19.74 -29.39
N SER A 280 22.38 -19.26 -28.28
CA SER A 280 22.73 -17.96 -27.73
C SER A 280 23.34 -18.16 -26.35
N LEU A 281 24.58 -17.70 -26.15
CA LEU A 281 25.12 -17.29 -24.85
C LEU A 281 26.42 -16.46 -25.02
N SER A 282 26.37 -15.24 -24.48
CA SER A 282 27.46 -14.39 -23.93
C SER A 282 28.11 -13.23 -24.74
N SER A 283 27.78 -12.01 -24.27
CA SER A 283 28.66 -10.85 -23.96
C SER A 283 28.89 -9.68 -24.97
N ASN A 284 28.16 -8.58 -24.72
CA ASN A 284 28.55 -7.16 -24.55
C ASN A 284 29.62 -6.45 -25.43
N LYS A 285 29.19 -5.48 -26.27
CA LYS A 285 29.46 -4.00 -26.18
C LYS A 285 29.11 -3.21 -27.47
N ILE A 286 28.72 -1.94 -27.32
CA ILE A 286 28.21 -0.99 -28.34
C ILE A 286 29.19 0.19 -28.55
N ALA A 287 29.23 0.81 -29.75
CA ALA A 287 29.71 2.20 -29.96
C ALA A 287 29.04 2.88 -31.19
N SER A 288 28.83 4.21 -31.11
CA SER A 288 28.03 5.11 -31.98
C SER A 288 28.85 5.90 -33.05
N PRO A 289 28.22 6.57 -34.05
CA PRO A 289 28.94 7.21 -35.18
C PRO A 289 29.17 8.75 -35.06
N ASP A 290 30.22 9.24 -35.75
CA ASP A 290 30.65 10.65 -35.93
C ASP A 290 30.83 10.99 -37.44
N LYS A 291 30.86 12.29 -37.77
CA LYS A 291 31.03 12.93 -39.08
C LYS A 291 32.23 12.46 -39.90
N THR A 292 33.27 11.92 -39.26
CA THR A 292 34.40 11.27 -39.95
C THR A 292 34.00 9.98 -40.67
N SER A 293 32.97 9.27 -40.19
CA SER A 293 32.50 8.01 -40.76
C SER A 293 31.85 8.18 -42.14
N PHE A 294 31.18 9.31 -42.40
CA PHE A 294 30.58 9.60 -43.71
C PHE A 294 31.65 9.89 -44.77
N GLN A 295 32.71 10.62 -44.41
CA GLN A 295 33.82 10.90 -45.32
C GLN A 295 34.69 9.66 -45.60
N ALA A 296 34.81 8.75 -44.63
CA ALA A 296 35.48 7.47 -44.84
C ALA A 296 34.67 6.53 -45.77
N ALA A 297 33.34 6.52 -45.66
CA ALA A 297 32.47 5.61 -46.43
C ALA A 297 32.47 5.84 -47.95
N ILE A 298 32.79 7.05 -48.40
CA ILE A 298 32.78 7.42 -49.83
C ILE A 298 34.18 7.45 -50.48
N LYS A 299 35.27 7.42 -49.69
CA LYS A 299 36.63 7.73 -50.16
C LYS A 299 37.21 6.71 -51.16
N GLU A 300 36.73 5.47 -51.13
CA GLU A 300 37.26 4.37 -51.98
C GLU A 300 36.21 3.73 -52.91
N ARG A 301 34.98 4.27 -52.97
CA ARG A 301 33.91 3.70 -53.81
C ARG A 301 33.85 4.40 -55.17
N LYS A 302 34.03 3.65 -56.26
CA LYS A 302 33.78 4.16 -57.62
C LYS A 302 32.28 4.24 -57.89
N VAL A 303 31.86 5.36 -58.46
CA VAL A 303 30.48 5.60 -58.89
C VAL A 303 30.09 4.54 -59.93
N ARG A 304 28.92 3.92 -59.78
CA ARG A 304 28.39 2.96 -60.77
C ARG A 304 28.17 3.68 -62.10
N ALA A 305 28.38 2.98 -63.22
CA ALA A 305 28.41 3.57 -64.57
C ALA A 305 27.08 4.24 -65.02
N ASP A 306 26.00 4.01 -64.27
CA ASP A 306 24.63 4.49 -64.49
C ASP A 306 24.21 5.64 -63.54
N ARG A 307 25.11 6.13 -62.66
CA ARG A 307 24.80 7.15 -61.65
C ARG A 307 25.84 8.27 -61.66
N SER A 308 25.44 9.50 -61.32
CA SER A 308 26.34 10.65 -61.18
C SER A 308 26.67 10.92 -59.71
N ALA A 309 27.91 11.28 -59.41
CA ALA A 309 28.28 11.75 -58.07
C ALA A 309 27.69 13.15 -57.83
N LEU A 310 26.81 13.27 -56.84
CA LEU A 310 26.21 14.53 -56.41
C LEU A 310 26.93 15.06 -55.17
N SER A 311 27.12 16.37 -55.09
CA SER A 311 27.53 17.06 -53.86
C SER A 311 26.39 17.08 -52.84
N LEU A 312 26.70 17.31 -51.54
CA LEU A 312 25.69 17.37 -50.48
C LEU A 312 24.57 18.39 -50.76
N GLU A 313 24.91 19.49 -51.44
CA GLU A 313 23.97 20.55 -51.86
C GLU A 313 23.11 20.14 -53.08
N GLU A 314 23.57 19.22 -53.92
CA GLU A 314 22.83 18.67 -55.06
C GLU A 314 21.96 17.46 -54.66
N VAL A 315 22.38 16.70 -53.65
CA VAL A 315 21.57 15.66 -53.01
C VAL A 315 20.32 16.27 -52.40
N LEU A 316 20.45 17.37 -51.64
CA LEU A 316 19.32 18.09 -51.02
C LEU A 316 18.30 18.71 -52.01
N LYS A 317 18.58 18.68 -53.33
CA LYS A 317 17.71 19.20 -54.39
C LYS A 317 17.15 18.11 -55.32
N HIS A 318 17.35 16.83 -54.98
CA HIS A 318 17.04 15.70 -55.83
C HIS A 318 15.60 15.18 -55.64
N GLU A 319 14.85 14.91 -56.72
CA GLU A 319 13.44 14.45 -56.64
C GLU A 319 13.27 13.11 -55.89
N GLU A 320 14.28 12.21 -55.88
CA GLU A 320 14.24 10.98 -55.06
C GLU A 320 14.18 11.28 -53.54
N LEU A 321 14.62 12.46 -53.10
CA LEU A 321 14.59 12.85 -51.69
C LEU A 321 13.19 13.26 -51.24
N ASP A 322 12.43 13.93 -52.10
CA ASP A 322 11.01 14.24 -51.84
C ASP A 322 10.18 12.96 -51.74
N GLU A 323 10.49 11.94 -52.57
CA GLU A 323 9.84 10.63 -52.48
C GLU A 323 10.21 9.89 -51.19
N ILE A 324 11.48 9.89 -50.79
CA ILE A 324 11.93 9.28 -49.52
C ILE A 324 11.34 10.03 -48.32
N VAL A 325 11.29 11.36 -48.35
CA VAL A 325 10.67 12.17 -47.31
C VAL A 325 9.17 11.87 -47.22
N SER A 326 8.47 11.79 -48.35
CA SER A 326 7.05 11.40 -48.40
C SER A 326 6.81 10.00 -47.82
N ARG A 327 7.62 9.00 -48.21
CA ARG A 327 7.57 7.64 -47.65
C ARG A 327 7.87 7.64 -46.16
N THR A 328 8.84 8.43 -45.70
CA THR A 328 9.20 8.56 -44.29
C THR A 328 8.09 9.20 -43.49
N VAL A 329 7.45 10.25 -44.00
CA VAL A 329 6.28 10.89 -43.39
C VAL A 329 5.11 9.92 -43.31
N ASN A 330 4.85 9.13 -44.36
CA ASN A 330 3.80 8.10 -44.34
C ASN A 330 4.09 7.00 -43.31
N TYR A 331 5.32 6.53 -43.23
CA TYR A 331 5.77 5.56 -42.21
C TYR A 331 5.60 6.12 -40.78
N GLN A 332 6.05 7.36 -40.55
CA GLN A 332 5.90 8.05 -39.28
C GLN A 332 4.43 8.28 -38.92
N ASN A 333 3.57 8.60 -39.88
CA ASN A 333 2.14 8.77 -39.66
C ASN A 333 1.43 7.44 -39.37
N ARG A 334 1.79 6.35 -40.07
CA ARG A 334 1.23 5.01 -39.85
C ARG A 334 1.54 4.48 -38.45
N LEU A 335 2.76 4.70 -37.98
CA LEU A 335 3.20 4.26 -36.64
C LEU A 335 3.05 5.34 -35.55
N ARG A 336 2.57 6.53 -35.93
CA ARG A 336 2.46 7.73 -35.09
C ARG A 336 3.72 8.05 -34.30
N ILE A 337 4.80 8.24 -35.04
CA ILE A 337 6.10 8.69 -34.54
C ILE A 337 6.16 10.21 -34.74
N THR A 338 5.33 10.97 -34.02
CA THR A 338 5.24 12.45 -34.13
C THR A 338 5.53 13.12 -32.78
N GLY A 339 6.47 14.08 -32.76
CA GLY A 339 6.65 15.10 -31.71
C GLY A 339 7.08 14.65 -30.29
N GLY A 340 8.27 15.08 -29.86
CA GLY A 340 8.70 15.13 -28.44
C GLY A 340 9.23 13.82 -27.83
N SER A 341 8.50 12.71 -27.98
CA SER A 341 8.88 11.39 -27.44
C SER A 341 9.50 10.51 -28.52
N SER A 342 10.80 10.22 -28.40
CA SER A 342 11.48 9.28 -29.29
C SER A 342 11.00 7.85 -28.99
N LEU A 343 10.37 7.18 -29.94
CA LEU A 343 9.93 5.78 -29.80
C LEU A 343 10.95 4.83 -30.43
N ILE A 344 11.09 3.66 -29.83
CA ILE A 344 11.90 2.53 -30.32
C ILE A 344 10.98 1.32 -30.47
N PHE A 345 11.09 0.59 -31.57
CA PHE A 345 10.32 -0.64 -31.78
C PHE A 345 11.23 -1.85 -31.58
N ILE A 346 10.86 -2.74 -30.64
CA ILE A 346 11.55 -4.00 -30.39
C ILE A 346 10.61 -5.13 -30.80
N ASN A 347 10.91 -5.82 -31.90
CA ASN A 347 10.06 -6.86 -32.49
C ASN A 347 8.58 -6.41 -32.62
N GLY A 348 8.36 -5.13 -32.96
CA GLY A 348 7.03 -4.53 -33.11
C GLY A 348 6.42 -3.93 -31.84
N VAL A 349 7.02 -4.09 -30.65
CA VAL A 349 6.55 -3.43 -29.42
C VAL A 349 7.13 -2.01 -29.35
N PRO A 350 6.31 -0.95 -29.19
CA PRO A 350 6.80 0.40 -28.99
C PRO A 350 7.30 0.59 -27.56
N ILE A 351 8.50 1.16 -27.42
CA ILE A 351 9.14 1.52 -26.15
C ILE A 351 9.49 3.01 -26.21
N VAL A 352 9.13 3.75 -25.18
CA VAL A 352 9.48 5.17 -25.06
C VAL A 352 10.95 5.30 -24.67
N ARG A 353 11.71 6.13 -25.39
CA ARG A 353 13.13 6.39 -25.11
C ARG A 353 13.29 7.41 -23.97
N ASP A 354 12.90 7.04 -22.76
CA ASP A 354 13.18 7.78 -21.53
C ASP A 354 14.54 7.37 -20.92
N ASP A 355 14.86 7.71 -19.67
CA ASP A 355 16.17 7.34 -19.07
C ASP A 355 16.32 5.82 -18.82
N ASN A 356 15.21 5.08 -18.74
CA ASN A 356 15.18 3.65 -18.41
C ASN A 356 14.96 2.73 -19.63
N TRP A 357 14.81 3.29 -20.83
CA TRP A 357 14.50 2.55 -22.06
C TRP A 357 15.42 1.35 -22.34
N VAL A 358 16.70 1.42 -21.95
CA VAL A 358 17.66 0.31 -22.13
C VAL A 358 17.28 -0.89 -21.27
N GLN A 359 16.83 -0.65 -20.03
CA GLN A 359 16.36 -1.69 -19.13
C GLN A 359 15.05 -2.29 -19.63
N GLU A 360 14.11 -1.46 -20.07
CA GLU A 360 12.85 -1.92 -20.68
C GLU A 360 13.09 -2.75 -21.94
N MET A 361 13.98 -2.28 -22.81
CA MET A 361 14.42 -3.02 -23.99
C MET A 361 15.05 -4.36 -23.59
N SER A 362 15.99 -4.37 -22.64
CA SER A 362 16.64 -5.61 -22.18
C SER A 362 15.63 -6.61 -21.62
N ASN A 363 14.68 -6.14 -20.80
CA ASN A 363 13.59 -6.96 -20.26
C ASN A 363 12.69 -7.51 -21.38
N ARG A 364 12.34 -6.68 -22.37
CA ARG A 364 11.53 -7.10 -23.53
C ARG A 364 12.24 -8.15 -24.37
N VAL A 365 13.53 -7.94 -24.67
CA VAL A 365 14.35 -8.91 -25.41
C VAL A 365 14.44 -10.23 -24.65
N GLY A 366 14.62 -10.18 -23.32
CA GLY A 366 14.62 -11.38 -22.47
C GLY A 366 13.31 -12.16 -22.54
N LYS A 367 12.16 -11.45 -22.48
CA LYS A 367 10.82 -12.07 -22.63
C LYS A 367 10.62 -12.67 -24.03
N ASP A 368 10.99 -11.94 -25.08
CA ASP A 368 10.89 -12.41 -26.47
C ASP A 368 11.74 -13.68 -26.69
N LEU A 369 12.94 -13.72 -26.11
CA LEU A 369 13.81 -14.89 -26.16
C LEU A 369 13.17 -16.10 -25.45
N GLN A 370 12.59 -15.91 -24.26
CA GLN A 370 11.87 -16.98 -23.55
C GLN A 370 10.69 -17.52 -24.37
N SER A 371 9.91 -16.64 -25.01
CA SER A 371 8.81 -17.08 -25.88
C SER A 371 9.29 -17.87 -27.09
N LEU A 372 10.41 -17.49 -27.71
CA LEU A 372 11.01 -18.26 -28.79
C LEU A 372 11.54 -19.61 -28.29
N GLN A 373 12.23 -19.64 -27.14
CA GLN A 373 12.71 -20.88 -26.53
C GLN A 373 11.57 -21.86 -26.25
N GLN A 374 10.45 -21.37 -25.71
CA GLN A 374 9.27 -22.19 -25.50
C GLN A 374 8.68 -22.70 -26.81
N GLY A 375 8.50 -21.83 -27.81
CA GLY A 375 8.04 -22.26 -29.13
C GLY A 375 8.97 -23.30 -29.80
N ILE A 376 10.29 -23.21 -29.58
CA ILE A 376 11.24 -24.23 -30.04
C ILE A 376 11.03 -25.54 -29.28
N MET A 377 10.89 -25.50 -27.95
CA MET A 377 10.61 -26.69 -27.13
C MET A 377 9.31 -27.38 -27.54
N ASP A 378 8.30 -26.59 -27.93
CA ASP A 378 7.00 -27.06 -28.39
C ASP A 378 7.01 -27.48 -29.88
N ASN A 379 8.17 -27.41 -30.56
CA ASN A 379 8.35 -27.67 -32.00
C ASN A 379 7.43 -26.83 -32.90
N ALA A 380 7.21 -25.56 -32.55
CA ALA A 380 6.34 -24.64 -33.26
C ALA A 380 6.98 -23.97 -34.50
N PHE A 381 8.28 -24.21 -34.77
CA PHE A 381 9.03 -23.57 -35.85
C PHE A 381 9.67 -24.59 -36.80
N GLU A 382 9.66 -24.28 -38.10
CA GLU A 382 10.44 -24.97 -39.13
C GLU A 382 11.89 -24.45 -39.13
N GLU A 383 12.86 -25.25 -39.59
CA GLU A 383 14.30 -24.90 -39.55
C GLU A 383 14.65 -23.66 -40.38
N ASP A 384 13.89 -23.35 -41.43
CA ASP A 384 14.05 -22.19 -42.32
C ASP A 384 13.07 -21.04 -42.02
N ALA A 385 12.38 -21.09 -40.87
CA ALA A 385 11.40 -20.08 -40.50
C ALA A 385 12.05 -18.70 -40.24
N TRP A 386 11.52 -17.66 -40.87
CA TRP A 386 11.91 -16.28 -40.55
C TRP A 386 11.36 -15.88 -39.17
N LEU A 387 12.18 -16.03 -38.13
CA LEU A 387 11.78 -15.86 -36.72
C LEU A 387 11.07 -14.53 -36.39
N PRO A 388 11.43 -13.36 -36.95
CA PRO A 388 10.67 -12.13 -36.72
C PRO A 388 9.20 -12.22 -37.17
N LYS A 389 8.87 -13.11 -38.12
CA LYS A 389 7.48 -13.37 -38.55
C LYS A 389 6.61 -13.87 -37.41
N PHE A 390 7.17 -14.66 -36.49
CA PHE A 390 6.44 -15.19 -35.35
C PHE A 390 5.79 -14.05 -34.55
N PHE A 391 6.59 -13.04 -34.21
CA PHE A 391 6.12 -11.86 -33.49
C PHE A 391 5.22 -10.94 -34.32
N LEU A 392 5.45 -10.86 -35.63
CA LEU A 392 4.70 -9.97 -36.51
C LEU A 392 3.40 -10.57 -37.05
N SER A 393 3.14 -11.86 -36.82
CA SER A 393 1.95 -12.57 -37.32
C SER A 393 0.63 -11.99 -36.80
N GLN A 394 0.61 -11.49 -35.57
CA GLN A 394 -0.54 -10.87 -34.89
C GLN A 394 -0.36 -9.34 -34.73
N ALA A 395 0.57 -8.74 -35.48
CA ALA A 395 0.86 -7.32 -35.38
C ALA A 395 -0.10 -6.49 -36.23
N PHE A 396 -0.57 -5.36 -35.69
CA PHE A 396 -1.35 -4.41 -36.48
C PHE A 396 -0.44 -3.58 -37.39
N ASP A 397 -0.89 -3.29 -38.60
CA ASP A 397 -0.11 -2.47 -39.54
C ASP A 397 -0.04 -0.99 -39.13
N ARG A 398 -1.05 -0.51 -38.40
CA ARG A 398 -1.18 0.89 -37.96
C ARG A 398 -1.16 0.96 -36.43
N ARG A 399 -0.40 1.91 -35.88
CA ARG A 399 -0.36 2.18 -34.43
C ARG A 399 -1.27 3.35 -34.09
N ASN A 400 -2.23 3.09 -33.21
CA ASN A 400 -3.13 4.11 -32.71
C ASN A 400 -3.21 4.07 -31.16
N PRO A 401 -2.38 4.87 -30.45
CA PRO A 401 -2.21 4.77 -29.01
C PRO A 401 -3.43 5.21 -28.20
N TRP A 402 -4.35 6.00 -28.78
CA TRP A 402 -5.59 6.36 -28.09
C TRP A 402 -6.67 5.27 -28.24
N VAL A 403 -6.56 4.39 -29.24
CA VAL A 403 -7.44 3.21 -29.45
C VAL A 403 -6.89 1.97 -28.76
N ILE A 404 -5.59 1.73 -28.81
CA ILE A 404 -4.91 0.65 -28.10
C ILE A 404 -3.80 1.30 -27.25
N PRO A 405 -3.96 1.35 -25.92
CA PRO A 405 -2.97 1.98 -25.05
C PRO A 405 -1.64 1.21 -25.10
N GLU A 406 -0.55 1.89 -24.72
CA GLU A 406 0.78 1.28 -24.66
C GLU A 406 0.87 0.25 -23.52
N ASP A 407 0.27 0.59 -22.38
CA ASP A 407 0.00 -0.33 -21.28
C ASP A 407 -1.45 -0.83 -21.38
N PRO A 408 -1.69 -2.14 -21.60
CA PRO A 408 -3.03 -2.71 -21.58
C PRO A 408 -3.84 -2.42 -20.30
N LYS A 409 -3.15 -2.12 -19.18
CA LYS A 409 -3.79 -1.77 -17.90
C LYS A 409 -4.41 -0.37 -17.87
N ASP A 410 -4.05 0.50 -18.82
CA ASP A 410 -4.58 1.87 -18.91
C ASP A 410 -5.99 1.94 -19.55
N ILE A 411 -6.64 0.80 -19.82
CA ILE A 411 -8.01 0.80 -20.34
C ILE A 411 -9.00 1.35 -19.31
N ARG A 412 -9.88 2.25 -19.76
CA ARG A 412 -10.96 2.78 -18.92
C ARG A 412 -12.24 1.99 -19.15
N VAL A 413 -12.74 1.33 -18.11
CA VAL A 413 -13.99 0.54 -18.16
C VAL A 413 -15.07 1.24 -17.35
N VAL A 414 -16.28 1.29 -17.91
CA VAL A 414 -17.49 1.85 -17.31
C VAL A 414 -18.42 0.73 -16.91
N ASP A 415 -19.01 0.85 -15.73
CA ASP A 415 -20.04 -0.05 -15.21
C ASP A 415 -21.39 0.20 -15.91
N LEU A 416 -21.65 -0.55 -16.98
CA LEU A 416 -22.88 -0.41 -17.77
C LEU A 416 -24.14 -0.81 -16.99
N ALA A 417 -24.02 -1.65 -15.97
CA ALA A 417 -25.16 -2.01 -15.12
C ALA A 417 -25.59 -0.80 -14.28
N LYS A 418 -24.63 -0.07 -13.70
CA LYS A 418 -24.88 1.18 -12.96
C LYS A 418 -25.45 2.28 -13.87
N VAL A 419 -24.85 2.50 -15.03
CA VAL A 419 -25.29 3.52 -16.00
C VAL A 419 -26.71 3.23 -16.52
N SER A 420 -27.07 1.96 -16.68
CA SER A 420 -28.42 1.58 -17.10
C SER A 420 -29.49 1.80 -16.02
N ALA A 421 -29.09 1.82 -14.74
CA ALA A 421 -30.00 1.92 -13.60
C ALA A 421 -30.32 3.36 -13.16
N SER A 422 -29.62 4.38 -13.68
CA SER A 422 -29.86 5.78 -13.33
C SER A 422 -31.24 6.24 -13.85
N GLN A 423 -32.16 6.59 -12.93
CA GLN A 423 -33.61 6.72 -13.17
C GLN A 423 -34.07 7.88 -14.08
N LYS A 424 -33.17 8.64 -14.72
CA LYS A 424 -33.54 9.71 -15.65
C LYS A 424 -32.93 9.45 -17.03
N GLY A 425 -33.73 8.87 -17.94
CA GLY A 425 -33.38 8.76 -19.36
C GLY A 425 -32.96 7.36 -19.82
N GLY A 426 -32.00 6.71 -19.16
CA GLY A 426 -31.54 5.34 -19.44
C GLY A 426 -30.99 5.08 -20.86
N LEU A 427 -30.06 4.12 -21.00
CA LEU A 427 -29.52 3.71 -22.32
C LEU A 427 -30.61 3.19 -23.29
N GLY A 428 -31.75 2.76 -22.76
CA GLY A 428 -32.89 2.26 -23.52
C GLY A 428 -33.51 3.27 -24.49
N VAL A 429 -33.44 4.58 -24.17
CA VAL A 429 -34.19 5.63 -24.88
C VAL A 429 -33.34 6.33 -25.95
N LEU A 430 -32.04 6.03 -26.02
CA LEU A 430 -31.15 6.59 -27.03
C LEU A 430 -31.50 6.10 -28.45
N PRO A 431 -31.32 6.94 -29.49
CA PRO A 431 -31.42 6.51 -30.87
C PRO A 431 -30.39 5.42 -31.17
N ARG A 432 -30.80 4.35 -31.86
CA ARG A 432 -29.97 3.15 -32.05
C ARG A 432 -30.13 2.52 -33.44
N ILE A 433 -29.11 1.76 -33.83
CA ILE A 433 -29.14 0.80 -34.94
C ILE A 433 -28.91 -0.59 -34.32
N ALA A 434 -29.88 -1.48 -34.46
CA ALA A 434 -29.84 -2.83 -33.87
C ALA A 434 -28.78 -3.73 -34.54
N SER A 435 -28.31 -4.74 -33.81
CA SER A 435 -27.50 -5.84 -34.38
C SER A 435 -28.37 -6.72 -35.28
N ASN A 436 -27.76 -7.29 -36.34
CA ASN A 436 -28.41 -8.26 -37.22
C ASN A 436 -28.32 -9.72 -36.69
N LYS A 437 -27.64 -9.94 -35.55
CA LYS A 437 -27.52 -11.27 -34.93
C LYS A 437 -28.64 -11.48 -33.92
N ASP A 438 -29.23 -12.67 -33.95
CA ASP A 438 -30.27 -13.08 -32.99
C ASP A 438 -29.68 -13.42 -31.62
N ASN A 439 -28.44 -13.94 -31.59
CA ASN A 439 -27.75 -14.31 -30.35
C ASN A 439 -27.02 -13.10 -29.75
N ALA A 440 -27.25 -12.86 -28.45
CA ALA A 440 -26.60 -11.79 -27.71
C ALA A 440 -25.07 -11.94 -27.63
N LEU A 441 -24.58 -13.19 -27.52
CA LEU A 441 -23.15 -13.50 -27.38
C LEU A 441 -22.33 -13.27 -28.66
N ASP A 442 -23.02 -13.19 -29.80
CA ASP A 442 -22.41 -12.93 -31.11
C ASP A 442 -22.58 -11.46 -31.53
N SER A 443 -23.14 -10.62 -30.65
CA SER A 443 -23.35 -9.19 -30.88
C SER A 443 -22.38 -8.32 -30.05
N VAL A 444 -22.11 -7.12 -30.54
CA VAL A 444 -21.27 -6.11 -29.84
C VAL A 444 -22.09 -4.85 -29.59
N HIS A 445 -22.00 -4.26 -28.40
CA HIS A 445 -22.73 -3.04 -28.05
C HIS A 445 -21.77 -1.84 -28.04
N MET A 446 -22.06 -0.83 -28.85
CA MET A 446 -21.25 0.37 -29.02
C MET A 446 -22.08 1.64 -28.78
N ILE A 447 -21.52 2.59 -28.03
CA ILE A 447 -22.12 3.92 -27.80
C ILE A 447 -21.16 4.96 -28.37
N VAL A 448 -21.60 5.72 -29.37
CA VAL A 448 -20.84 6.82 -29.95
C VAL A 448 -21.24 8.11 -29.24
N VAL A 449 -20.26 8.75 -28.59
CA VAL A 449 -20.45 10.00 -27.84
C VAL A 449 -19.74 11.12 -28.58
N GLY A 450 -20.45 12.19 -28.94
CA GLY A 450 -19.80 13.31 -29.60
C GLY A 450 -20.72 14.48 -29.86
N ASP A 451 -20.13 15.62 -30.20
CA ASP A 451 -20.88 16.78 -30.65
C ASP A 451 -21.21 16.63 -32.15
N PHE A 452 -22.33 15.97 -32.46
CA PHE A 452 -22.80 15.74 -33.83
C PHE A 452 -23.14 17.01 -34.63
N ASP A 453 -23.09 18.20 -34.02
CA ASP A 453 -23.23 19.47 -34.73
C ASP A 453 -21.87 20.11 -35.07
N SER A 454 -20.76 19.52 -34.59
CA SER A 454 -19.38 19.91 -34.90
C SER A 454 -18.81 19.12 -36.10
N GLU A 455 -17.85 19.70 -36.84
CA GLU A 455 -17.20 19.03 -37.96
C GLU A 455 -16.50 17.72 -37.54
N SER A 456 -15.85 17.71 -36.39
CA SER A 456 -15.20 16.52 -35.83
C SER A 456 -16.21 15.44 -35.44
N GLY A 457 -17.35 15.83 -34.84
CA GLY A 457 -18.41 14.89 -34.47
C GLY A 457 -19.16 14.32 -35.67
N THR A 458 -19.36 15.09 -36.75
CA THR A 458 -19.90 14.55 -38.01
C THR A 458 -18.96 13.52 -38.63
N LYS A 459 -17.64 13.78 -38.64
CA LYS A 459 -16.65 12.80 -39.12
C LYS A 459 -16.64 11.53 -38.27
N LEU A 460 -16.76 11.65 -36.94
CA LEU A 460 -16.90 10.50 -36.04
C LEU A 460 -18.15 9.69 -36.35
N LEU A 461 -19.28 10.36 -36.56
CA LEU A 461 -20.57 9.76 -36.90
C LEU A 461 -20.49 8.99 -38.23
N THR A 462 -19.93 9.62 -39.28
CA THR A 462 -19.72 8.97 -40.59
C THR A 462 -18.83 7.75 -40.47
N ALA A 463 -17.69 7.86 -39.80
CA ALA A 463 -16.76 6.74 -39.64
C ALA A 463 -17.37 5.54 -38.87
N ALA A 464 -18.18 5.82 -37.84
CA ALA A 464 -18.89 4.78 -37.09
C ALA A 464 -19.94 4.06 -37.94
N LEU A 465 -20.70 4.81 -38.74
CA LEU A 465 -21.73 4.26 -39.65
C LEU A 465 -21.10 3.44 -40.79
N GLU A 466 -19.98 3.89 -41.36
CA GLU A 466 -19.24 3.14 -42.40
C GLU A 466 -18.66 1.83 -41.84
N SER A 467 -18.12 1.84 -40.62
CA SER A 467 -17.67 0.60 -39.95
C SER A 467 -18.84 -0.34 -39.67
N ARG A 468 -20.00 0.18 -39.23
CA ARG A 468 -21.23 -0.60 -39.03
C ARG A 468 -21.76 -1.28 -40.30
N GLN A 469 -21.49 -0.71 -41.47
CA GLN A 469 -21.86 -1.34 -42.73
C GLN A 469 -21.05 -2.61 -43.00
N LYS A 470 -19.80 -2.67 -42.51
CA LYS A 470 -18.93 -3.85 -42.63
C LYS A 470 -19.20 -4.89 -41.54
N HIS A 471 -19.58 -4.47 -40.34
CA HIS A 471 -19.80 -5.32 -39.17
C HIS A 471 -21.28 -5.32 -38.75
N ASP A 472 -22.02 -6.32 -39.20
CA ASP A 472 -23.47 -6.42 -38.96
C ASP A 472 -23.85 -6.85 -37.54
N GLU A 473 -22.87 -7.36 -36.80
CA GLU A 473 -22.95 -7.77 -35.40
C GLU A 473 -22.96 -6.60 -34.38
N VAL A 474 -22.65 -5.37 -34.81
CA VAL A 474 -22.51 -4.23 -33.89
C VAL A 474 -23.85 -3.51 -33.71
N GLU A 475 -24.38 -3.45 -32.49
CA GLU A 475 -25.42 -2.49 -32.12
C GLU A 475 -24.78 -1.13 -31.82
N ILE A 476 -25.24 -0.05 -32.45
CA ILE A 476 -24.72 1.31 -32.21
C ILE A 476 -25.80 2.21 -31.61
N LEU A 477 -25.48 2.86 -30.49
CA LEU A 477 -26.28 3.93 -29.86
C LEU A 477 -25.57 5.28 -30.04
N PHE A 478 -26.36 6.34 -30.20
CA PHE A 478 -25.83 7.69 -30.42
C PHE A 478 -26.16 8.62 -29.25
N LEU A 479 -25.14 9.30 -28.72
CA LEU A 479 -25.25 10.26 -27.63
C LEU A 479 -24.64 11.61 -28.02
N HIS A 480 -25.50 12.60 -28.23
CA HIS A 480 -25.08 13.98 -28.51
C HIS A 480 -24.52 14.66 -27.24
N ASN A 481 -23.28 15.16 -27.29
CA ASN A 481 -22.58 15.75 -26.15
C ASN A 481 -21.93 17.12 -26.48
N PRO A 482 -22.72 18.20 -26.61
CA PRO A 482 -22.22 19.51 -27.02
C PRO A 482 -21.56 20.29 -25.87
N ALA A 483 -20.64 21.20 -26.20
CA ALA A 483 -20.03 22.14 -25.24
C ALA A 483 -20.88 23.42 -25.02
N HIS A 484 -21.69 23.80 -26.01
CA HIS A 484 -22.52 25.01 -26.03
C HIS A 484 -23.96 24.69 -26.49
N VAL A 485 -24.88 25.66 -26.42
CA VAL A 485 -26.30 25.48 -26.82
C VAL A 485 -26.38 24.96 -28.26
N PRO A 486 -27.15 23.89 -28.54
CA PRO A 486 -27.16 23.23 -29.84
C PRO A 486 -27.54 24.20 -30.97
N THR A 487 -26.66 24.33 -31.96
CA THR A 487 -26.93 24.96 -33.25
C THR A 487 -27.07 23.87 -34.29
N ALA A 488 -28.27 23.72 -34.82
CA ALA A 488 -28.74 22.50 -35.47
C ALA A 488 -28.18 22.23 -36.87
N SER A 489 -27.77 20.97 -37.10
CA SER A 489 -28.23 20.17 -38.26
C SER A 489 -28.06 18.66 -38.08
N GLY A 490 -26.98 18.20 -37.43
CA GLY A 490 -26.62 16.78 -37.34
C GLY A 490 -27.33 16.04 -36.20
N SER A 491 -27.44 16.66 -35.02
CA SER A 491 -28.14 16.08 -33.87
C SER A 491 -29.65 15.88 -34.11
N ILE A 492 -30.24 16.71 -34.98
CA ILE A 492 -31.62 16.59 -35.43
C ILE A 492 -31.81 15.40 -36.38
N ALA A 493 -30.94 15.26 -37.38
CA ALA A 493 -31.03 14.18 -38.36
C ALA A 493 -30.93 12.80 -37.68
N VAL A 494 -29.98 12.65 -36.76
CA VAL A 494 -29.80 11.42 -35.95
C VAL A 494 -31.06 11.10 -35.14
N TYR A 495 -31.68 12.10 -34.52
CA TYR A 495 -32.90 11.89 -33.73
C TYR A 495 -34.08 11.41 -34.58
N GLN A 496 -34.33 12.05 -35.72
CA GLN A 496 -35.49 11.73 -36.56
C GLN A 496 -35.37 10.36 -37.21
N LEU A 497 -34.23 10.09 -37.85
CA LEU A 497 -34.01 8.87 -38.62
C LEU A 497 -34.03 7.62 -37.73
N LEU A 498 -33.43 7.70 -36.55
CA LEU A 498 -33.18 6.52 -35.72
C LEU A 498 -34.19 6.32 -34.59
N LYS A 499 -34.99 7.34 -34.24
CA LYS A 499 -36.00 7.22 -33.18
C LYS A 499 -37.43 7.10 -33.73
N GLU A 500 -37.74 7.71 -34.88
CA GLU A 500 -39.08 7.65 -35.47
C GLU A 500 -39.27 6.46 -36.43
N SER A 501 -38.20 5.87 -36.97
CA SER A 501 -38.27 4.75 -37.94
C SER A 501 -37.88 3.40 -37.32
N GLN A 502 -38.71 2.36 -37.53
CA GLN A 502 -38.48 1.01 -36.98
C GLN A 502 -37.54 0.13 -37.83
N ASN A 503 -37.27 0.49 -39.08
CA ASN A 503 -36.37 -0.24 -39.97
C ASN A 503 -35.43 0.78 -40.65
N VAL A 504 -34.16 0.79 -40.22
CA VAL A 504 -33.18 1.81 -40.62
C VAL A 504 -32.17 1.20 -41.59
N ASP A 505 -32.08 1.74 -42.81
CA ASP A 505 -31.00 1.45 -43.76
C ASP A 505 -29.83 2.42 -43.53
N VAL A 506 -28.67 1.89 -43.14
CA VAL A 506 -27.44 2.67 -42.86
C VAL A 506 -27.03 3.53 -44.07
N THR A 507 -27.32 3.06 -45.29
CA THR A 507 -27.00 3.75 -46.54
C THR A 507 -27.84 5.03 -46.71
N GLN A 508 -29.09 5.03 -46.23
CA GLN A 508 -29.97 6.19 -46.24
C GLN A 508 -29.55 7.21 -45.18
N VAL A 509 -29.15 6.74 -43.99
CA VAL A 509 -28.66 7.61 -42.91
C VAL A 509 -27.39 8.36 -43.31
N LEU A 510 -26.44 7.68 -43.97
CA LEU A 510 -25.22 8.30 -44.49
C LEU A 510 -25.50 9.36 -45.57
N ALA A 511 -26.49 9.13 -46.44
CA ALA A 511 -26.89 10.07 -47.48
C ALA A 511 -27.55 11.35 -46.89
N ASP A 512 -28.40 11.18 -45.88
CA ASP A 512 -29.16 12.29 -45.28
C ASP A 512 -28.30 13.17 -44.37
N ILE A 513 -27.35 12.61 -43.62
CA ILE A 513 -26.36 13.37 -42.82
C ILE A 513 -25.50 14.29 -43.72
N GLY A 514 -25.21 13.85 -44.95
CA GLY A 514 -24.47 14.64 -45.94
C GLY A 514 -25.31 15.72 -46.65
N SER A 515 -26.65 15.67 -46.52
CA SER A 515 -27.56 16.62 -47.16
C SER A 515 -27.91 17.78 -46.21
N SER A 516 -27.30 18.94 -46.42
CA SER A 516 -27.54 20.13 -45.60
C SER A 516 -28.96 20.66 -45.79
N GLY A 517 -29.84 20.46 -44.79
CA GLY A 517 -31.02 21.31 -44.61
C GLY A 517 -32.37 20.60 -44.52
N VAL A 518 -32.68 20.03 -43.35
CA VAL A 518 -34.08 19.77 -42.96
C VAL A 518 -34.56 20.96 -42.13
N SER A 519 -35.34 21.86 -42.73
CA SER A 519 -36.00 22.96 -41.98
C SER A 519 -37.19 22.39 -41.21
N LEU A 520 -37.12 22.42 -39.88
CA LEU A 520 -38.18 21.92 -39.02
C LEU A 520 -38.99 23.06 -38.40
N PRO A 521 -40.25 22.78 -38.02
CA PRO A 521 -41.01 23.70 -37.18
C PRO A 521 -40.31 23.89 -35.82
N ALA A 522 -40.22 25.13 -35.35
CA ALA A 522 -39.52 25.51 -34.10
C ALA A 522 -39.95 24.69 -32.85
N HIS A 523 -41.18 24.18 -32.81
CA HIS A 523 -41.64 23.34 -31.69
C HIS A 523 -40.96 21.97 -31.65
N LYS A 524 -40.68 21.35 -32.81
CA LYS A 524 -39.97 20.07 -32.90
C LYS A 524 -38.49 20.23 -32.58
N GLU A 525 -37.87 21.33 -33.03
CA GLU A 525 -36.48 21.64 -32.69
C GLU A 525 -36.30 21.82 -31.18
N ALA A 526 -37.24 22.52 -30.52
CA ALA A 526 -37.23 22.67 -29.07
C ALA A 526 -37.43 21.34 -28.31
N GLU A 527 -38.25 20.43 -28.84
CA GLU A 527 -38.45 19.08 -28.27
C GLU A 527 -37.17 18.24 -28.35
N ILE A 528 -36.52 18.23 -29.51
CA ILE A 528 -35.26 17.49 -29.74
C ILE A 528 -34.13 18.05 -28.87
N ALA A 529 -34.00 19.38 -28.80
CA ALA A 529 -33.03 20.03 -27.93
C ALA A 529 -33.25 19.68 -26.45
N ARG A 530 -34.52 19.64 -26.01
CA ARG A 530 -34.87 19.22 -24.64
C ARG A 530 -34.58 17.74 -24.39
N PHE A 531 -34.79 16.88 -25.38
CA PHE A 531 -34.43 15.47 -25.29
C PHE A 531 -32.92 15.29 -25.08
N TRP A 532 -32.08 15.89 -25.94
CA TRP A 532 -30.63 15.77 -25.82
C TRP A 532 -30.10 16.42 -24.53
N ALA A 533 -30.65 17.56 -24.10
CA ALA A 533 -30.30 18.16 -22.81
C ALA A 533 -30.63 17.24 -21.62
N LEU A 534 -31.70 16.45 -21.70
CA LEU A 534 -32.04 15.46 -20.67
C LEU A 534 -31.06 14.27 -20.66
N GLN A 535 -30.53 13.88 -21.83
CA GLN A 535 -29.61 12.74 -21.95
C GLN A 535 -28.13 13.13 -21.78
N GLN A 536 -27.75 14.40 -21.91
CA GLN A 536 -26.37 14.87 -21.82
C GLN A 536 -25.63 14.42 -20.53
N PRO A 537 -26.26 14.38 -19.33
CA PRO A 537 -25.58 13.88 -18.12
C PRO A 537 -25.03 12.46 -18.24
N LEU A 538 -25.62 11.63 -19.12
CA LEU A 538 -25.17 10.28 -19.40
C LEU A 538 -23.74 10.25 -19.96
N ALA A 539 -23.33 11.27 -20.71
CA ALA A 539 -21.96 11.38 -21.22
C ALA A 539 -20.96 11.48 -20.06
N GLY A 540 -21.32 12.21 -19.00
CA GLY A 540 -20.53 12.30 -17.77
C GLY A 540 -20.45 10.97 -17.02
N GLU A 541 -21.55 10.21 -16.95
CA GLU A 541 -21.56 8.85 -16.35
C GLU A 541 -20.68 7.86 -17.14
N LEU A 542 -20.57 8.04 -18.47
CA LEU A 542 -19.67 7.31 -19.36
C LEU A 542 -18.21 7.83 -19.34
N GLY A 543 -17.92 8.88 -18.58
CA GLY A 543 -16.58 9.44 -18.40
C GLY A 543 -16.16 10.51 -19.42
N PHE A 544 -17.11 11.13 -20.13
CA PHE A 544 -16.84 12.19 -21.11
C PHE A 544 -17.32 13.55 -20.58
N ALA A 545 -16.43 14.55 -20.61
CA ALA A 545 -16.80 15.93 -20.29
C ALA A 545 -17.68 16.54 -21.40
N PRO A 546 -18.47 17.61 -21.15
CA PRO A 546 -19.21 18.31 -22.19
C PRO A 546 -18.31 18.74 -23.36
N GLY A 547 -18.70 18.42 -24.59
CA GLY A 547 -17.91 18.66 -25.81
C GLY A 547 -16.85 17.61 -26.14
N ALA A 548 -16.56 16.68 -25.22
CA ALA A 548 -15.65 15.57 -25.51
C ALA A 548 -16.31 14.54 -26.42
N SER A 549 -15.53 14.01 -27.37
CA SER A 549 -15.96 12.94 -28.27
C SER A 549 -15.22 11.63 -27.95
N GLY A 550 -15.87 10.49 -28.16
CA GLY A 550 -15.32 9.17 -27.88
C GLY A 550 -16.33 8.05 -28.14
N VAL A 551 -15.93 6.83 -27.78
CA VAL A 551 -16.73 5.62 -28.03
C VAL A 551 -16.71 4.73 -26.80
N VAL A 552 -17.81 4.06 -26.48
CA VAL A 552 -17.88 3.03 -25.45
C VAL A 552 -18.24 1.70 -26.10
N ILE A 553 -17.36 0.70 -26.03
CA ILE A 553 -17.59 -0.64 -26.60
C ILE A 553 -17.62 -1.67 -25.47
N ASN A 554 -18.76 -2.37 -25.31
CA ASN A 554 -18.97 -3.39 -24.26
C ASN A 554 -18.50 -2.96 -22.84
N GLY A 555 -18.58 -1.66 -22.55
CA GLY A 555 -18.18 -1.04 -21.30
C GLY A 555 -16.83 -0.30 -21.34
N ARG A 556 -15.91 -0.59 -22.27
CA ARG A 556 -14.66 0.17 -22.38
C ARG A 556 -14.90 1.51 -23.05
N ALA A 557 -14.57 2.59 -22.34
CA ALA A 557 -14.64 3.94 -22.85
C ALA A 557 -13.29 4.35 -23.46
N VAL A 558 -13.29 4.67 -24.74
CA VAL A 558 -12.14 5.10 -25.55
C VAL A 558 -12.28 6.59 -25.86
N GLY A 559 -11.33 7.39 -25.35
CA GLY A 559 -11.30 8.84 -25.50
C GLY A 559 -10.95 9.57 -24.20
N PRO A 560 -10.95 10.92 -24.19
CA PRO A 560 -11.43 11.79 -25.26
C PRO A 560 -10.57 11.75 -26.52
N ILE A 561 -11.20 11.82 -27.69
CA ILE A 561 -10.51 11.88 -28.98
C ILE A 561 -9.79 13.24 -29.10
N PRO A 562 -8.50 13.28 -29.44
CA PRO A 562 -7.77 14.53 -29.62
C PRO A 562 -8.37 15.40 -30.74
N ASN A 563 -8.46 16.71 -30.53
CA ASN A 563 -9.07 17.65 -31.50
C ASN A 563 -8.30 17.74 -32.83
N ASP A 564 -7.01 17.42 -32.82
CA ASP A 564 -6.13 17.38 -33.98
C ASP A 564 -6.21 16.04 -34.74
N TYR A 565 -6.97 15.07 -34.23
CA TYR A 565 -7.11 13.75 -34.83
C TYR A 565 -8.41 13.59 -35.62
N THR A 566 -8.31 13.09 -36.85
CA THR A 566 -9.47 12.72 -37.67
C THR A 566 -9.69 11.21 -37.61
N VAL A 567 -10.85 10.80 -37.09
CA VAL A 567 -11.23 9.38 -36.98
C VAL A 567 -11.60 8.82 -38.35
N VAL A 568 -11.12 7.61 -38.65
CA VAL A 568 -11.44 6.87 -39.88
C VAL A 568 -12.07 5.51 -39.53
N PRO A 569 -12.81 4.87 -40.46
CA PRO A 569 -13.46 3.58 -40.21
C PRO A 569 -12.51 2.49 -39.74
N ASP A 570 -11.28 2.46 -40.26
CA ASP A 570 -10.27 1.47 -39.88
C ASP A 570 -9.86 1.57 -38.39
N ASP A 571 -10.04 2.72 -37.74
CA ASP A 571 -9.81 2.86 -36.30
C ASP A 571 -10.85 2.04 -35.50
N PHE A 572 -12.10 2.00 -35.96
CA PHE A 572 -13.15 1.18 -35.37
C PHE A 572 -12.94 -0.31 -35.65
N ASP A 573 -12.49 -0.65 -36.86
CA ASP A 573 -12.16 -2.03 -37.23
C ASP A 573 -11.01 -2.57 -36.36
N GLN A 574 -9.99 -1.74 -36.10
CA GLN A 574 -8.89 -2.07 -35.19
C GLN A 574 -9.37 -2.20 -33.74
N LEU A 575 -10.20 -1.26 -33.27
CA LEU A 575 -10.78 -1.31 -31.92
C LEU A 575 -11.57 -2.61 -31.72
N LEU A 576 -12.49 -2.92 -32.64
CA LEU A 576 -13.34 -4.11 -32.57
C LEU A 576 -12.51 -5.40 -32.52
N ARG A 577 -11.51 -5.54 -33.38
CA ARG A 577 -10.61 -6.72 -33.38
C ARG A 577 -9.87 -6.87 -32.06
N TYR A 578 -9.29 -5.78 -31.56
CA TYR A 578 -8.57 -5.81 -30.29
C TYR A 578 -9.50 -6.23 -29.14
N GLU A 579 -10.72 -5.70 -29.11
CA GLU A 579 -11.74 -5.99 -28.11
C GLU A 579 -12.25 -7.42 -28.15
N LEU A 580 -12.52 -7.94 -29.35
CA LEU A 580 -12.93 -9.33 -29.55
C LEU A 580 -11.86 -10.31 -29.10
N THR A 581 -10.60 -10.07 -29.46
CA THR A 581 -9.50 -10.97 -29.08
C THR A 581 -9.19 -10.93 -27.58
N LYS A 582 -9.18 -9.73 -26.98
CA LYS A 582 -8.70 -9.57 -25.60
C LYS A 582 -9.78 -9.68 -24.53
N ARG A 583 -11.05 -9.33 -24.81
CA ARG A 583 -12.07 -9.28 -23.74
C ARG A 583 -13.43 -9.86 -24.11
N ILE A 584 -14.00 -9.48 -25.25
CA ILE A 584 -15.36 -9.91 -25.61
C ILE A 584 -15.40 -11.40 -25.96
N GLY A 585 -14.43 -11.89 -26.75
CA GLY A 585 -14.34 -13.29 -27.18
C GLY A 585 -14.21 -14.28 -26.01
N PRO A 586 -13.22 -14.11 -25.11
CA PRO A 586 -13.06 -14.99 -23.95
C PRO A 586 -14.31 -15.06 -23.05
N VAL A 587 -15.01 -13.93 -22.85
CA VAL A 587 -16.26 -13.90 -22.06
C VAL A 587 -17.40 -14.59 -22.82
N SER A 588 -17.49 -14.41 -24.14
CA SER A 588 -18.49 -15.09 -24.99
C SER A 588 -18.32 -16.61 -24.93
N GLU A 589 -17.09 -17.10 -25.10
CA GLU A 589 -16.76 -18.53 -25.03
C GLU A 589 -17.03 -19.10 -23.64
N ALA A 590 -16.59 -18.43 -22.58
CA ALA A 590 -16.85 -18.87 -21.20
C ALA A 590 -18.37 -18.89 -20.87
N ALA A 591 -19.13 -17.90 -21.33
CA ALA A 591 -20.58 -17.88 -21.13
C ALA A 591 -21.31 -18.99 -21.89
N LYS A 592 -20.79 -19.41 -23.07
CA LYS A 592 -21.29 -20.57 -23.83
C LYS A 592 -20.98 -21.88 -23.11
N GLU A 593 -19.76 -22.05 -22.59
CA GLU A 593 -19.37 -23.26 -21.83
C GLU A 593 -20.15 -23.44 -20.53
N LEU A 594 -20.58 -22.34 -19.91
CA LEU A 594 -21.37 -22.32 -18.67
C LEU A 594 -22.90 -22.29 -18.89
N GLU A 595 -23.38 -22.35 -20.14
CA GLU A 595 -24.82 -22.35 -20.49
C GLU A 595 -25.59 -21.10 -19.98
N ILE A 596 -24.90 -19.95 -19.90
CA ILE A 596 -25.46 -18.66 -19.44
C ILE A 596 -26.16 -17.90 -20.59
N ASP A 597 -25.90 -18.31 -21.84
CA ASP A 597 -26.39 -17.68 -23.07
C ASP A 597 -27.92 -17.46 -23.08
N SER A 598 -28.67 -18.46 -22.62
CA SER A 598 -30.13 -18.44 -22.59
C SER A 598 -30.74 -17.39 -21.65
N LYS A 599 -29.95 -16.84 -20.72
CA LYS A 599 -30.38 -15.87 -19.71
C LYS A 599 -30.20 -14.42 -20.17
N LEU A 600 -29.45 -14.18 -21.24
CA LEU A 600 -29.11 -12.85 -21.72
C LEU A 600 -30.16 -12.32 -22.71
N SER A 601 -30.86 -11.26 -22.32
CA SER A 601 -31.99 -10.71 -23.08
C SER A 601 -31.64 -9.90 -24.34
N GLY A 602 -30.35 -9.75 -24.70
CA GLY A 602 -29.88 -9.00 -25.86
C GLY A 602 -28.47 -8.41 -25.73
N PRO A 603 -27.98 -7.63 -26.73
CA PRO A 603 -26.59 -7.13 -26.79
C PRO A 603 -26.20 -6.28 -25.58
N LEU A 604 -27.11 -5.43 -25.06
CA LEU A 604 -26.86 -4.64 -23.86
C LEU A 604 -26.67 -5.52 -22.60
N ALA A 605 -27.39 -6.65 -22.47
CA ALA A 605 -27.22 -7.56 -21.34
C ALA A 605 -25.85 -8.24 -21.39
N PHE A 606 -25.41 -8.67 -22.58
CA PHE A 606 -24.07 -9.20 -22.77
C PHE A 606 -22.98 -8.15 -22.54
N ALA A 607 -23.17 -6.91 -22.98
CA ALA A 607 -22.25 -5.81 -22.72
C ALA A 607 -22.11 -5.48 -21.23
N LYS A 608 -23.19 -5.60 -20.45
CA LYS A 608 -23.13 -5.52 -18.98
C LYS A 608 -22.28 -6.66 -18.42
N LEU A 609 -22.48 -7.90 -18.89
CA LEU A 609 -21.69 -9.05 -18.47
C LEU A 609 -20.19 -8.84 -18.70
N THR A 610 -19.79 -8.44 -19.92
CA THR A 610 -18.39 -8.19 -20.27
C THR A 610 -17.77 -7.04 -19.48
N SER A 611 -18.55 -5.97 -19.26
CA SER A 611 -18.17 -4.82 -18.44
C SER A 611 -17.90 -5.24 -16.99
N LEU A 612 -18.81 -6.00 -16.39
CA LEU A 612 -18.69 -6.50 -15.01
C LEU A 612 -17.53 -7.49 -14.87
N ALA A 613 -17.34 -8.39 -15.82
CA ALA A 613 -16.22 -9.31 -15.84
C ALA A 613 -14.88 -8.57 -15.87
N THR A 614 -14.75 -7.55 -16.72
CA THR A 614 -13.51 -6.76 -16.80
C THR A 614 -13.30 -5.92 -15.53
N LEU A 615 -14.35 -5.30 -14.98
CA LEU A 615 -14.25 -4.54 -13.73
C LEU A 615 -13.85 -5.42 -12.53
N SER A 616 -14.12 -6.72 -12.59
CA SER A 616 -13.76 -7.66 -11.54
C SER A 616 -12.26 -8.00 -11.49
N THR A 617 -11.52 -7.67 -12.56
CA THR A 617 -10.09 -8.00 -12.73
C THR A 617 -9.18 -6.77 -12.72
N ILE A 618 -9.74 -5.56 -12.75
CA ILE A 618 -8.97 -4.31 -12.69
C ILE A 618 -8.62 -4.00 -11.23
N SER A 619 -7.32 -3.98 -10.93
CA SER A 619 -6.82 -3.46 -9.66
C SER A 619 -6.76 -1.94 -9.68
N ASP A 620 -7.27 -1.30 -8.62
CA ASP A 620 -7.16 0.15 -8.41
C ASP A 620 -5.71 0.60 -8.09
N VAL A 621 -4.81 -0.35 -7.78
CA VAL A 621 -3.41 -0.07 -7.43
C VAL A 621 -2.44 -0.85 -8.32
N PRO A 622 -1.39 -0.20 -8.88
CA PRO A 622 -0.36 -0.88 -9.65
C PRO A 622 0.36 -1.99 -8.89
N GLU A 623 0.74 -3.04 -9.61
CA GLU A 623 1.61 -4.10 -9.11
C GLU A 623 2.95 -3.54 -8.63
N GLY A 624 3.43 -4.02 -7.48
CA GLY A 624 4.73 -3.66 -6.92
C GLY A 624 4.73 -2.50 -5.91
N ILE A 625 3.64 -1.73 -5.78
CA ILE A 625 3.46 -0.79 -4.66
C ILE A 625 3.12 -1.57 -3.39
N PHE A 626 2.15 -2.46 -3.53
CA PHE A 626 1.85 -3.48 -2.55
C PHE A 626 2.39 -4.80 -3.11
N GLU A 627 2.93 -5.67 -2.26
CA GLU A 627 3.10 -7.11 -2.55
C GLU A 627 1.73 -7.81 -2.75
N SER A 628 0.78 -7.17 -3.42
CA SER A 628 -0.55 -7.71 -3.66
C SER A 628 -0.46 -8.75 -4.77
N THR A 629 -1.07 -9.89 -4.52
CA THR A 629 -1.34 -10.89 -5.57
C THR A 629 -2.19 -10.26 -6.65
N PRO A 630 -1.97 -10.59 -7.93
CA PRO A 630 -2.88 -10.17 -9.01
C PRO A 630 -4.33 -10.50 -8.63
N ASP A 631 -5.28 -9.63 -8.97
CA ASP A 631 -6.73 -9.85 -8.74
C ASP A 631 -7.31 -10.94 -9.67
N VAL A 632 -6.46 -11.85 -10.16
CA VAL A 632 -6.84 -12.99 -10.97
C VAL A 632 -7.67 -13.93 -10.10
N ARG A 633 -8.91 -14.17 -10.55
CA ARG A 633 -9.81 -15.10 -9.90
C ARG A 633 -9.49 -16.52 -10.32
N MET A 634 -9.27 -17.39 -9.34
CA MET A 634 -8.97 -18.79 -9.58
C MET A 634 -9.97 -19.68 -8.84
N ASN A 635 -10.36 -20.78 -9.48
CA ASN A 635 -11.19 -21.82 -8.86
C ASN A 635 -10.47 -23.19 -8.82
N LEU A 636 -9.18 -23.19 -8.51
CA LEU A 636 -8.36 -24.41 -8.48
C LEU A 636 -8.69 -25.32 -7.28
N PHE A 637 -9.26 -24.75 -6.21
CA PHE A 637 -9.60 -25.47 -4.98
C PHE A 637 -10.80 -26.41 -5.13
N ASP A 638 -11.61 -26.28 -6.19
CA ASP A 638 -12.69 -27.23 -6.48
C ASP A 638 -12.18 -28.59 -6.97
N LYS A 639 -10.89 -28.70 -7.33
CA LYS A 639 -10.23 -29.96 -7.65
C LYS A 639 -9.69 -30.69 -6.43
N TRP A 640 -9.68 -30.07 -5.25
CA TRP A 640 -9.12 -30.65 -4.04
C TRP A 640 -10.10 -31.62 -3.38
N ASN A 641 -9.57 -32.69 -2.80
CA ASN A 641 -10.38 -33.63 -2.02
C ASN A 641 -10.85 -32.93 -0.74
N ASP A 642 -12.14 -33.09 -0.41
CA ASP A 642 -12.81 -32.43 0.71
C ASP A 642 -13.27 -33.38 1.82
N SER A 643 -12.83 -34.63 1.78
CA SER A 643 -13.45 -35.70 2.55
C SER A 643 -13.00 -35.82 4.01
N HIS A 644 -11.75 -35.50 4.38
CA HIS A 644 -11.25 -35.72 5.76
C HIS A 644 -10.54 -34.52 6.39
N SER A 645 -10.22 -33.46 5.64
CA SER A 645 -9.41 -32.32 6.10
C SER A 645 -10.06 -30.95 5.89
N VAL A 646 -11.38 -30.92 5.64
CA VAL A 646 -12.11 -29.69 5.31
C VAL A 646 -13.27 -29.45 6.27
N VAL A 647 -13.37 -28.23 6.78
CA VAL A 647 -14.53 -27.75 7.54
C VAL A 647 -15.37 -26.85 6.63
N THR A 648 -16.63 -27.20 6.41
CA THR A 648 -17.56 -26.41 5.60
C THR A 648 -18.71 -25.90 6.44
N VAL A 649 -18.96 -24.59 6.38
CA VAL A 649 -20.11 -23.91 7.02
C VAL A 649 -20.82 -23.10 5.94
N SER A 650 -22.12 -23.28 5.80
CA SER A 650 -22.91 -22.53 4.82
C SER A 650 -24.30 -22.23 5.35
N ASN A 651 -24.77 -21.01 5.14
CA ASN A 651 -26.09 -20.55 5.59
C ASN A 651 -27.07 -20.28 4.43
N SER A 652 -26.69 -20.58 3.20
CA SER A 652 -27.49 -20.37 1.98
C SER A 652 -27.08 -21.38 0.90
N GLU A 653 -28.04 -21.88 0.14
CA GLU A 653 -27.79 -22.76 -1.00
C GLU A 653 -27.09 -22.00 -2.16
N ASP A 654 -27.52 -20.77 -2.44
CA ASP A 654 -26.85 -19.82 -3.35
C ASP A 654 -26.20 -18.69 -2.54
N ALA A 655 -25.02 -18.96 -1.99
CA ALA A 655 -24.27 -17.99 -1.19
C ALA A 655 -23.68 -16.89 -2.08
N ALA A 656 -23.99 -15.62 -1.80
CA ALA A 656 -23.43 -14.48 -2.52
C ALA A 656 -21.92 -14.33 -2.30
N ILE A 657 -21.43 -14.84 -1.17
CA ILE A 657 -20.02 -14.80 -0.79
C ILE A 657 -19.57 -16.22 -0.49
N THR A 658 -18.54 -16.68 -1.20
CA THR A 658 -17.82 -17.92 -0.90
C THR A 658 -16.40 -17.60 -0.46
N ILE A 659 -16.09 -17.92 0.79
CA ILE A 659 -14.77 -17.80 1.41
C ILE A 659 -14.13 -19.18 1.42
N VAL A 660 -12.95 -19.30 0.81
CA VAL A 660 -12.13 -20.50 0.85
C VAL A 660 -10.81 -20.17 1.51
N ALA A 661 -10.41 -20.89 2.55
CA ALA A 661 -9.13 -20.64 3.22
C ALA A 661 -8.37 -21.94 3.45
N SER A 662 -7.10 -21.96 3.07
CA SER A 662 -6.12 -22.96 3.52
C SER A 662 -5.43 -22.42 4.76
N ILE A 663 -5.52 -23.12 5.88
CA ILE A 663 -4.95 -22.68 7.16
C ILE A 663 -4.12 -23.80 7.79
N ASP A 664 -2.91 -23.46 8.22
CA ASP A 664 -2.13 -24.24 9.17
C ASP A 664 -2.66 -23.97 10.57
N PRO A 665 -3.35 -24.92 11.23
CA PRO A 665 -3.95 -24.71 12.54
C PRO A 665 -2.90 -24.44 13.64
N THR A 666 -1.63 -24.73 13.37
CA THR A 666 -0.51 -24.48 14.29
C THR A 666 0.25 -23.19 13.97
N SER A 667 -0.31 -22.29 13.16
CA SER A 667 0.33 -21.00 12.84
C SER A 667 -0.27 -19.83 13.64
N GLU A 668 0.55 -18.84 13.96
CA GLU A 668 0.11 -17.59 14.60
C GLU A 668 -0.92 -16.82 13.75
N VAL A 669 -0.85 -16.96 12.42
CA VAL A 669 -1.81 -16.38 11.47
C VAL A 669 -3.20 -16.98 11.67
N ALA A 670 -3.29 -18.28 11.96
CA ALA A 670 -4.57 -18.94 12.24
C ALA A 670 -5.25 -18.34 13.47
N GLN A 671 -4.50 -17.96 14.51
CA GLN A 671 -5.06 -17.34 15.73
C GLN A 671 -5.83 -16.05 15.42
N ARG A 672 -5.35 -15.29 14.44
CA ARG A 672 -6.01 -14.07 13.94
C ARG A 672 -7.16 -14.37 12.99
N TRP A 673 -6.95 -15.24 12.00
CA TRP A 673 -7.93 -15.47 10.94
C TRP A 673 -9.17 -16.22 11.41
N LEU A 674 -9.01 -17.22 12.28
CA LEU A 674 -10.11 -18.11 12.67
C LEU A 674 -11.26 -17.38 13.38
N PRO A 675 -11.02 -16.48 14.37
CA PRO A 675 -12.10 -15.68 14.96
C PRO A 675 -12.82 -14.80 13.94
N ILE A 676 -12.09 -14.17 13.02
CA ILE A 676 -12.67 -13.34 11.95
C ILE A 676 -13.55 -14.20 11.04
N LEU A 677 -13.04 -15.34 10.57
CA LEU A 677 -13.76 -16.26 9.70
C LEU A 677 -15.01 -16.83 10.37
N LYS A 678 -14.95 -17.08 11.68
CA LYS A 678 -16.11 -17.50 12.48
C LYS A 678 -17.22 -16.45 12.42
N VAL A 679 -16.90 -15.18 12.73
CA VAL A 679 -17.86 -14.06 12.62
C VAL A 679 -18.41 -13.91 11.20
N LEU A 680 -17.55 -13.99 10.19
CA LEU A 680 -17.97 -13.87 8.79
C LEU A 680 -18.89 -15.01 8.34
N SER A 681 -18.70 -16.23 8.86
CA SER A 681 -19.53 -17.40 8.53
C SER A 681 -20.98 -17.28 9.03
N GLU A 682 -21.23 -16.42 10.02
CA GLU A 682 -22.55 -16.17 10.59
C GLU A 682 -23.35 -15.12 9.80
N LEU A 683 -22.68 -14.31 8.97
CA LEU A 683 -23.34 -13.31 8.12
C LEU A 683 -24.18 -13.97 7.03
N ALA A 684 -25.41 -13.48 6.81
CA ALA A 684 -26.32 -14.04 5.80
C ALA A 684 -25.72 -14.15 4.39
N SER A 685 -25.99 -15.27 3.71
CA SER A 685 -25.53 -15.58 2.35
C SER A 685 -24.00 -15.72 2.21
N VAL A 686 -23.37 -16.39 3.19
CA VAL A 686 -21.94 -16.72 3.23
C VAL A 686 -21.74 -18.24 3.26
N ARG A 687 -20.78 -18.72 2.47
CA ARG A 687 -20.24 -20.09 2.53
C ARG A 687 -18.76 -20.01 2.89
N LEU A 688 -18.35 -20.72 3.93
CA LEU A 688 -16.96 -20.87 4.36
C LEU A 688 -16.51 -22.32 4.11
N ARG A 689 -15.39 -22.49 3.41
CA ARG A 689 -14.66 -23.77 3.28
C ARG A 689 -13.25 -23.59 3.82
N LEU A 690 -12.89 -24.34 4.84
CA LEU A 690 -11.62 -24.26 5.53
C LEU A 690 -10.82 -25.55 5.31
N PHE A 691 -9.73 -25.48 4.55
CA PHE A 691 -8.78 -26.57 4.33
C PHE A 691 -7.70 -26.54 5.41
N LEU A 692 -7.54 -27.63 6.17
CA LEU A 692 -6.56 -27.72 7.25
C LEU A 692 -5.22 -28.25 6.74
N ASN A 693 -4.31 -27.33 6.38
CA ASN A 693 -3.01 -27.64 5.76
C ASN A 693 -1.85 -27.56 6.77
N ALA A 694 -1.85 -28.48 7.74
CA ALA A 694 -0.81 -28.53 8.77
C ALA A 694 0.57 -28.96 8.22
N ARG A 695 1.64 -28.57 8.94
CA ARG A 695 3.00 -29.10 8.72
C ARG A 695 3.10 -30.54 9.22
N GLU A 696 3.88 -31.37 8.52
CA GLU A 696 4.12 -32.76 8.96
C GLU A 696 5.15 -32.85 10.08
N GLU A 697 6.15 -31.97 10.04
CA GLU A 697 7.25 -31.94 11.00
C GLU A 697 7.43 -30.51 11.51
N ILE A 698 7.52 -30.38 12.82
CA ILE A 698 7.70 -29.11 13.53
C ILE A 698 8.91 -29.24 14.46
N GLN A 699 9.85 -28.30 14.38
CA GLN A 699 11.11 -28.37 15.14
C GLN A 699 11.03 -27.70 16.51
N GLU A 700 10.19 -26.67 16.64
CA GLU A 700 10.01 -25.89 17.86
C GLU A 700 8.51 -25.64 18.09
N LEU A 701 8.12 -25.26 19.31
CA LEU A 701 6.73 -24.93 19.58
C LEU A 701 6.25 -23.83 18.60
N PRO A 702 5.21 -24.09 17.79
CA PRO A 702 4.91 -23.24 16.63
C PRO A 702 4.09 -21.99 17.00
N ILE A 703 3.38 -22.01 18.13
CA ILE A 703 2.64 -20.87 18.69
C ILE A 703 3.14 -20.64 20.11
N LYS A 704 3.68 -19.44 20.38
CA LYS A 704 4.29 -19.05 21.67
C LYS A 704 3.48 -17.96 22.38
N ARG A 705 2.20 -17.81 22.04
CA ARG A 705 1.30 -16.76 22.57
C ARG A 705 -0.14 -17.25 22.75
N PHE A 706 -0.83 -16.63 23.70
CA PHE A 706 -2.29 -16.65 23.77
C PHE A 706 -2.85 -15.50 22.93
N TYR A 707 -4.04 -15.66 22.36
CA TYR A 707 -4.61 -14.65 21.47
C TYR A 707 -6.12 -14.53 21.61
N ARG A 708 -6.64 -13.30 21.52
CA ARG A 708 -8.07 -13.00 21.44
C ARG A 708 -8.29 -11.92 20.38
N TYR A 709 -9.26 -12.13 19.50
CA TYR A 709 -9.67 -11.11 18.52
C TYR A 709 -10.99 -10.49 18.99
N VAL A 710 -11.04 -9.17 19.09
CA VAL A 710 -12.21 -8.43 19.57
C VAL A 710 -13.10 -8.10 18.39
N LEU A 711 -14.03 -9.00 18.07
CA LEU A 711 -15.01 -8.82 17.00
C LEU A 711 -16.23 -9.69 17.26
N ASP A 712 -17.40 -9.07 17.22
CA ASP A 712 -18.70 -9.74 17.37
C ASP A 712 -19.54 -9.55 16.09
N PRO A 713 -20.39 -10.53 15.72
CA PRO A 713 -21.30 -10.44 14.57
C PRO A 713 -22.43 -9.42 14.79
N GLU A 714 -22.82 -9.19 16.04
CA GLU A 714 -23.95 -8.37 16.45
C GLU A 714 -23.58 -7.48 17.65
N PRO A 715 -24.18 -6.28 17.77
CA PRO A 715 -23.96 -5.42 18.93
C PRO A 715 -24.56 -6.03 20.19
N SER A 716 -23.84 -5.94 21.31
CA SER A 716 -24.31 -6.37 22.61
C SER A 716 -24.75 -5.17 23.46
N PHE A 717 -25.81 -5.34 24.27
CA PHE A 717 -26.38 -4.27 25.09
C PHE A 717 -26.45 -4.67 26.57
N ALA A 718 -26.23 -3.70 27.46
CA ALA A 718 -26.45 -3.84 28.90
C ALA A 718 -27.95 -3.79 29.25
N GLY A 719 -28.29 -4.02 30.51
CA GLY A 719 -29.68 -4.07 30.98
C GLY A 719 -30.44 -2.75 30.82
N ASP A 720 -29.70 -1.64 30.86
CA ASP A 720 -30.10 -0.26 30.59
C ASP A 720 -30.29 0.08 29.09
N GLY A 721 -29.88 -0.82 28.18
CA GLY A 721 -29.87 -0.60 26.74
C GLY A 721 -28.63 0.14 26.22
N ALA A 722 -27.63 0.43 27.05
CA ALA A 722 -26.33 0.95 26.62
C ALA A 722 -25.54 -0.13 25.87
N VAL A 723 -24.72 0.29 24.90
CA VAL A 723 -23.86 -0.66 24.15
C VAL A 723 -22.74 -1.15 25.07
N LEU A 724 -22.56 -2.47 25.16
CA LEU A 724 -21.47 -3.07 25.94
C LEU A 724 -20.12 -2.73 25.33
N ARG A 725 -19.13 -2.54 26.20
CA ARG A 725 -17.76 -2.21 25.81
C ARG A 725 -17.09 -3.45 25.19
N PRO A 726 -16.64 -3.40 23.93
CA PRO A 726 -15.86 -4.49 23.36
C PRO A 726 -14.51 -4.61 24.10
N GLY A 727 -14.06 -5.83 24.38
CA GLY A 727 -12.81 -6.08 25.09
C GLY A 727 -12.30 -7.51 24.91
N ALA A 728 -11.03 -7.72 25.23
CA ALA A 728 -10.41 -9.05 25.24
C ALA A 728 -10.21 -9.51 26.69
N SER A 729 -10.70 -10.70 27.02
CA SER A 729 -10.50 -11.33 28.33
C SER A 729 -9.82 -12.69 28.17
N PHE A 730 -8.83 -12.96 29.01
CA PHE A 730 -8.08 -14.20 29.06
C PHE A 730 -8.34 -14.89 30.40
N SER A 731 -8.85 -16.12 30.37
CA SER A 731 -9.15 -16.90 31.57
C SER A 731 -8.31 -18.18 31.61
N GLY A 732 -7.95 -18.61 32.83
CA GLY A 732 -7.11 -19.80 33.04
C GLY A 732 -5.73 -19.70 32.39
N VAL A 733 -5.11 -18.52 32.49
CA VAL A 733 -3.75 -18.21 32.02
C VAL A 733 -2.71 -18.79 33.00
N PRO A 734 -1.59 -19.37 32.53
CA PRO A 734 -0.57 -19.93 33.41
C PRO A 734 0.02 -18.91 34.38
N VAL A 735 0.06 -19.26 35.68
CA VAL A 735 0.41 -18.29 36.74
C VAL A 735 1.91 -18.03 36.89
N GLU A 736 2.76 -19.01 36.55
CA GLU A 736 4.22 -18.91 36.65
C GLU A 736 4.90 -18.36 35.39
N ALA A 737 4.18 -18.35 34.25
CA ALA A 737 4.72 -17.86 33.00
C ALA A 737 4.92 -16.33 33.03
N LEU A 738 6.05 -15.88 32.46
CA LEU A 738 6.29 -14.46 32.24
C LEU A 738 5.74 -14.07 30.86
N LEU A 739 4.76 -13.17 30.87
CA LEU A 739 3.99 -12.78 29.69
C LEU A 739 4.25 -11.32 29.32
N THR A 740 4.17 -11.04 28.03
CA THR A 740 4.18 -9.68 27.46
C THR A 740 2.88 -9.46 26.71
N LEU A 741 2.19 -8.36 27.01
CA LEU A 741 0.98 -7.98 26.30
C LEU A 741 1.33 -7.25 25.01
N GLY A 742 0.75 -7.71 23.90
CA GLY A 742 0.90 -7.10 22.57
C GLY A 742 -0.45 -6.78 21.95
N MET A 743 -0.47 -5.77 21.07
CA MET A 743 -1.65 -5.33 20.33
C MET A 743 -1.47 -5.63 18.83
N ASP A 744 -2.35 -6.46 18.27
CA ASP A 744 -2.42 -6.77 16.83
C ASP A 744 -3.53 -5.91 16.19
N VAL A 745 -3.14 -4.74 15.70
CA VAL A 745 -4.07 -3.71 15.20
C VAL A 745 -3.95 -3.55 13.68
N PRO A 746 -4.99 -3.02 13.00
CA PRO A 746 -4.87 -2.63 11.60
C PRO A 746 -3.63 -1.76 11.32
N SER A 747 -3.03 -1.89 10.14
CA SER A 747 -1.76 -1.22 9.81
C SER A 747 -1.85 0.31 9.85
N SER A 748 -3.05 0.86 9.61
CA SER A 748 -3.34 2.28 9.66
C SER A 748 -3.54 2.84 11.07
N TRP A 749 -3.50 2.01 12.11
CA TRP A 749 -3.73 2.45 13.49
C TRP A 749 -2.40 2.67 14.23
N LEU A 750 -2.31 3.80 14.92
CA LEU A 750 -1.29 4.08 15.93
C LEU A 750 -1.94 4.03 17.31
N VAL A 751 -1.52 3.03 18.08
CA VAL A 751 -2.11 2.68 19.37
C VAL A 751 -1.03 2.72 20.43
N ALA A 752 -1.37 3.28 21.59
CA ALA A 752 -0.47 3.38 22.73
C ALA A 752 -1.21 3.01 24.03
N PRO A 753 -0.50 2.48 25.04
CA PRO A 753 -1.12 2.22 26.33
C PRO A 753 -1.51 3.55 26.98
N GLN A 754 -2.76 3.61 27.47
CA GLN A 754 -3.38 4.80 28.05
C GLN A 754 -3.51 4.68 29.57
N ASP A 755 -3.89 3.50 30.07
CA ASP A 755 -4.10 3.25 31.49
C ASP A 755 -3.74 1.81 31.87
N SER A 756 -2.99 1.64 32.94
CA SER A 756 -2.59 0.37 33.56
C SER A 756 -1.67 0.65 34.75
N VAL A 757 -1.93 -0.01 35.88
CA VAL A 757 -1.02 -0.03 37.04
C VAL A 757 0.06 -1.11 36.94
N HIS A 758 -0.12 -2.08 36.04
CA HIS A 758 0.77 -3.22 35.87
C HIS A 758 1.80 -3.01 34.76
N ASP A 759 2.96 -3.65 34.90
CA ASP A 759 3.99 -3.72 33.86
C ASP A 759 3.54 -4.70 32.76
N LEU A 760 3.01 -4.14 31.67
CA LEU A 760 2.49 -4.89 30.53
C LEU A 760 3.57 -5.68 29.78
N ASP A 761 4.86 -5.36 29.98
CA ASP A 761 6.00 -6.05 29.37
C ASP A 761 6.49 -7.24 30.19
N ASN A 762 6.10 -7.32 31.46
CA ASN A 762 6.57 -8.31 32.44
C ASN A 762 5.42 -8.79 33.34
N ILE A 763 4.33 -9.28 32.75
CA ILE A 763 3.18 -9.79 33.50
C ILE A 763 3.52 -11.17 34.08
N LYS A 764 3.46 -11.30 35.41
CA LYS A 764 3.57 -12.59 36.11
C LYS A 764 2.49 -12.71 37.18
N LEU A 765 1.48 -13.54 36.94
CA LEU A 765 0.29 -13.60 37.81
C LEU A 765 0.62 -14.09 39.22
N SER A 766 1.65 -14.93 39.42
CA SER A 766 2.05 -15.38 40.76
C SER A 766 2.64 -14.29 41.67
N THR A 767 2.96 -13.11 41.11
CA THR A 767 3.37 -11.93 41.90
C THR A 767 2.21 -11.06 42.35
N LEU A 768 1.02 -11.28 41.80
CA LEU A 768 -0.19 -10.54 42.12
C LEU A 768 -0.93 -11.17 43.31
N LYS A 769 -1.83 -10.42 43.94
CA LYS A 769 -2.63 -10.94 45.06
C LYS A 769 -3.64 -11.96 44.52
N ALA A 770 -3.94 -13.00 45.30
CA ALA A 770 -4.94 -13.99 44.89
C ALA A 770 -6.30 -13.30 44.64
N GLY A 771 -6.87 -13.50 43.45
CA GLY A 771 -8.12 -12.89 43.02
C GLY A 771 -8.01 -11.47 42.44
N SER A 772 -6.80 -10.94 42.19
CA SER A 772 -6.63 -9.70 41.44
C SER A 772 -6.50 -9.96 39.94
N ASP A 773 -7.21 -9.18 39.14
CA ASP A 773 -7.10 -9.19 37.68
C ASP A 773 -6.05 -8.18 37.18
N VAL A 774 -5.63 -8.32 35.92
CA VAL A 774 -4.75 -7.38 35.24
C VAL A 774 -5.57 -6.64 34.20
N ASP A 775 -5.87 -5.37 34.48
CA ASP A 775 -6.61 -4.50 33.57
C ASP A 775 -5.67 -3.54 32.83
N ALA A 776 -5.92 -3.35 31.54
CA ALA A 776 -5.17 -2.42 30.70
C ALA A 776 -6.08 -1.78 29.64
N ILE A 777 -5.95 -0.47 29.45
CA ILE A 777 -6.67 0.30 28.44
C ILE A 777 -5.66 0.89 27.46
N TYR A 778 -5.92 0.70 26.17
CA TYR A 778 -5.16 1.27 25.07
C TYR A 778 -5.97 2.33 24.33
N ALA A 779 -5.30 3.39 23.86
CA ALA A 779 -5.90 4.45 23.06
C ALA A 779 -5.48 4.33 21.60
N LEU A 780 -6.46 4.43 20.68
CA LEU A 780 -6.21 4.73 19.27
C LEU A 780 -6.03 6.25 19.12
N GLU A 781 -4.78 6.70 19.14
CA GLU A 781 -4.47 8.13 19.14
C GLU A 781 -4.57 8.74 17.73
N HIS A 782 -4.10 7.99 16.74
CA HIS A 782 -3.99 8.45 15.36
C HIS A 782 -4.35 7.35 14.36
N ILE A 783 -4.91 7.79 13.22
CA ILE A 783 -5.13 6.97 12.03
C ILE A 783 -4.26 7.54 10.90
N LEU A 784 -3.60 6.67 10.16
CA LEU A 784 -2.62 7.06 9.15
C LEU A 784 -3.27 7.61 7.87
N ILE A 785 -2.67 8.67 7.35
CA ILE A 785 -2.74 9.06 5.95
C ILE A 785 -1.39 8.70 5.34
N GLU A 786 -1.36 7.74 4.44
CA GLU A 786 -0.13 7.26 3.80
C GLU A 786 -0.23 7.38 2.28
N GLY A 787 0.90 7.30 1.58
CA GLY A 787 0.83 7.28 0.12
C GLY A 787 2.15 7.06 -0.60
N HIS A 788 2.02 6.95 -1.91
CA HIS A 788 3.11 6.64 -2.85
C HIS A 788 3.19 7.73 -3.90
N SER A 789 4.22 8.56 -3.80
CA SER A 789 4.41 9.73 -4.65
C SER A 789 5.23 9.41 -5.90
N ARG A 790 4.91 10.08 -7.00
CA ARG A 790 5.66 9.98 -8.26
C ARG A 790 5.97 11.33 -8.89
N ASP A 791 7.16 11.45 -9.45
CA ASP A 791 7.57 12.54 -10.33
C ASP A 791 7.09 12.23 -11.75
N LEU A 792 6.17 13.02 -12.29
CA LEU A 792 5.67 12.85 -13.67
C LEU A 792 6.70 13.29 -14.72
N THR A 793 7.72 14.07 -14.33
CA THR A 793 8.78 14.53 -15.23
C THR A 793 9.82 13.45 -15.47
N THR A 794 10.26 12.78 -14.39
CA THR A 794 11.31 11.73 -14.45
C THR A 794 10.77 10.30 -14.34
N LYS A 795 9.48 10.13 -14.02
CA LYS A 795 8.82 8.84 -13.71
C LYS A 795 9.48 8.08 -12.54
N THR A 796 10.14 8.78 -11.63
CA THR A 796 10.80 8.20 -10.44
C THR A 796 10.18 8.70 -9.14
N PRO A 797 10.36 8.00 -8.02
CA PRO A 797 9.99 8.53 -6.70
C PRO A 797 10.69 9.86 -6.39
N PRO A 798 9.96 10.94 -6.04
CA PRO A 798 10.54 12.25 -5.76
C PRO A 798 11.12 12.29 -4.33
N ARG A 799 12.19 11.52 -4.10
CA ARG A 799 12.82 11.36 -2.78
C ARG A 799 13.24 12.70 -2.18
N GLY A 800 13.10 12.84 -0.87
CA GLY A 800 13.50 14.02 -0.11
C GLY A 800 12.58 15.23 -0.27
N VAL A 801 11.54 15.16 -1.12
CA VAL A 801 10.49 16.19 -1.15
C VAL A 801 9.79 16.23 0.21
N GLN A 802 9.69 17.43 0.75
CA GLN A 802 9.08 17.72 2.04
C GLN A 802 7.61 18.07 1.83
N LEU A 803 6.73 17.32 2.50
CA LEU A 803 5.29 17.53 2.51
C LEU A 803 4.85 18.08 3.86
N ALA A 804 3.78 18.85 3.85
CA ALA A 804 3.11 19.33 5.05
C ALA A 804 1.61 19.04 4.98
N LEU A 805 1.08 18.49 6.07
CA LEU A 805 -0.34 18.30 6.32
C LEU A 805 -0.85 19.46 7.16
N GLY A 806 -2.02 19.99 6.82
CA GLY A 806 -2.67 21.03 7.60
C GLY A 806 -4.15 21.17 7.31
N THR A 807 -4.78 22.16 7.93
CA THR A 807 -6.16 22.57 7.67
C THR A 807 -6.17 23.92 6.95
N GLN A 808 -7.35 24.43 6.57
CA GLN A 808 -7.46 25.78 6.01
C GLN A 808 -7.03 26.88 6.99
N GLU A 809 -7.18 26.64 8.29
CA GLU A 809 -6.79 27.60 9.34
C GLU A 809 -5.30 27.49 9.70
N ASN A 810 -4.78 26.26 9.76
CA ASN A 810 -3.36 25.97 10.00
C ASN A 810 -2.79 25.06 8.91
N PRO A 811 -2.25 25.62 7.80
CA PRO A 811 -1.77 24.84 6.66
C PRO A 811 -0.53 23.96 6.91
N TYR A 812 0.15 24.13 8.05
CA TYR A 812 1.40 23.45 8.39
C TYR A 812 1.32 22.85 9.80
N PHE A 813 0.43 21.88 9.98
CA PHE A 813 0.21 21.19 11.26
C PHE A 813 1.27 20.11 11.52
N SER A 814 1.60 19.29 10.51
CA SER A 814 2.60 18.21 10.60
C SER A 814 3.40 18.16 9.30
N ASP A 815 4.67 17.80 9.37
CA ASP A 815 5.53 17.61 8.19
C ASP A 815 6.08 16.19 8.08
N THR A 816 6.49 15.81 6.87
CA THR A 816 7.14 14.53 6.57
C THR A 816 7.96 14.63 5.28
N ILE A 817 8.78 13.63 4.98
CA ILE A 817 9.53 13.52 3.72
C ILE A 817 9.13 12.29 2.92
N ILE A 818 9.20 12.42 1.61
CA ILE A 818 9.03 11.32 0.67
C ILE A 818 10.31 10.45 0.66
N MET A 819 10.17 9.16 0.96
CA MET A 819 11.25 8.17 0.91
C MET A 819 11.61 7.78 -0.54
N ALA A 820 12.84 7.34 -0.78
CA ALA A 820 13.23 6.83 -2.08
C ALA A 820 12.51 5.51 -2.43
N ASN A 821 12.27 4.66 -1.43
CA ASN A 821 11.53 3.41 -1.60
C ASN A 821 10.05 3.70 -1.87
N LEU A 822 9.59 3.37 -3.08
CA LEU A 822 8.18 3.47 -3.51
C LEU A 822 7.55 4.88 -3.40
N GLY A 823 8.35 5.93 -3.20
CA GLY A 823 7.84 7.28 -2.94
C GLY A 823 6.99 7.37 -1.68
N TYR A 824 7.25 6.51 -0.69
CA TYR A 824 6.43 6.37 0.50
C TYR A 824 6.48 7.60 1.42
N PHE A 825 5.34 7.98 1.98
CA PHE A 825 5.22 8.94 3.08
C PHE A 825 4.03 8.56 3.98
N GLN A 826 4.03 9.06 5.22
CA GLN A 826 2.88 8.96 6.10
C GLN A 826 2.73 10.20 6.99
N PHE A 827 1.48 10.46 7.38
CA PHE A 827 1.08 11.44 8.38
C PHE A 827 0.23 10.79 9.46
N LYS A 828 0.40 11.30 10.68
CA LYS A 828 -0.44 10.98 11.83
C LYS A 828 -1.59 11.98 11.85
N ALA A 829 -2.83 11.50 11.77
CA ALA A 829 -4.00 12.37 11.74
C ALA A 829 -5.16 11.76 12.52
N GLN A 830 -6.13 12.62 12.87
CA GLN A 830 -7.43 12.21 13.37
C GLN A 830 -8.49 12.38 12.27
N PRO A 831 -9.66 11.73 12.40
CA PRO A 831 -10.74 11.88 11.43
C PRO A 831 -11.07 13.35 11.16
N GLY A 832 -11.04 13.75 9.89
CA GLY A 832 -11.11 15.16 9.55
C GLY A 832 -10.86 15.46 8.07
N LEU A 833 -10.98 16.75 7.74
CA LEU A 833 -10.64 17.28 6.43
C LEU A 833 -9.29 17.99 6.50
N TRP A 834 -8.35 17.52 5.70
CA TRP A 834 -6.97 17.95 5.67
C TRP A 834 -6.58 18.45 4.28
N GLN A 835 -5.46 19.16 4.20
CA GLN A 835 -4.80 19.58 2.98
C GLN A 835 -3.33 19.20 3.02
N ILE A 836 -2.81 18.68 1.92
CA ILE A 836 -1.37 18.38 1.77
C ILE A 836 -0.74 19.40 0.85
N ASN A 837 0.27 20.11 1.34
CA ASN A 837 1.03 21.11 0.59
C ASN A 837 2.51 20.74 0.56
N LEU A 838 3.24 21.30 -0.41
CA LEU A 838 4.70 21.29 -0.37
C LEU A 838 5.17 22.18 0.78
N LYS A 839 6.15 21.72 1.56
CA LYS A 839 6.74 22.55 2.62
C LYS A 839 7.47 23.74 1.98
N PRO A 840 7.30 24.98 2.49
CA PRO A 840 8.00 26.15 1.98
C PRO A 840 9.51 25.94 2.03
N GLY A 841 10.18 26.15 0.91
CA GLY A 841 11.61 25.92 0.79
C GLY A 841 12.00 25.29 -0.54
N ARG A 842 13.00 24.39 -0.51
CA ARG A 842 13.58 23.81 -1.73
C ARG A 842 12.59 22.92 -2.49
N SER A 843 11.75 22.16 -1.78
CA SER A 843 10.72 21.33 -2.40
C SER A 843 9.72 22.16 -3.21
N GLU A 844 9.20 23.25 -2.64
CA GLU A 844 8.31 24.16 -3.37
C GLU A 844 8.99 24.88 -4.54
N ARG A 845 10.30 25.16 -4.47
CA ARG A 845 11.04 25.77 -5.60
C ARG A 845 11.21 24.83 -6.78
N ILE A 846 11.45 23.55 -6.52
CA ILE A 846 11.74 22.55 -7.57
C ILE A 846 10.46 21.92 -8.11
N PHE A 847 9.48 21.65 -7.25
CA PHE A 847 8.28 20.88 -7.60
C PHE A 847 7.00 21.70 -7.59
N LYS A 848 6.04 21.21 -8.35
CA LYS A 848 4.61 21.55 -8.28
C LYS A 848 3.86 20.27 -7.91
N LEU A 849 3.02 20.34 -6.89
CA LEU A 849 2.06 19.27 -6.58
C LEU A 849 0.88 19.41 -7.55
N ASP A 850 0.71 18.44 -8.44
CA ASP A 850 -0.39 18.44 -9.42
C ASP A 850 -1.68 17.88 -8.82
N SER A 851 -1.56 16.86 -7.97
CA SER A 851 -2.67 16.23 -7.27
C SER A 851 -2.17 15.37 -6.12
N VAL A 852 -2.97 15.23 -5.06
CA VAL A 852 -2.72 14.25 -3.98
C VAL A 852 -3.13 12.82 -4.35
N GLY A 853 -3.79 12.58 -5.49
CA GLY A 853 -4.21 11.25 -5.92
C GLY A 853 -5.24 10.62 -4.99
N GLY A 854 -6.25 11.39 -4.58
CA GLY A 854 -7.24 10.98 -3.60
C GLY A 854 -8.25 9.97 -4.15
N MET A 855 -8.42 9.91 -5.48
CA MET A 855 -9.34 9.00 -6.17
C MET A 855 -8.70 7.72 -6.72
N GLY A 856 -7.38 7.57 -6.64
CA GLY A 856 -6.65 6.38 -7.10
C GLY A 856 -5.32 6.72 -7.76
N TYR A 857 -4.65 5.69 -8.31
CA TYR A 857 -3.36 5.87 -8.97
C TYR A 857 -3.47 6.62 -10.30
N ALA A 858 -4.43 6.24 -11.14
CA ALA A 858 -4.70 6.87 -12.43
C ALA A 858 -5.35 8.25 -12.25
N PRO A 859 -4.94 9.28 -13.02
CA PRO A 859 -5.61 10.58 -12.99
C PRO A 859 -7.08 10.44 -13.38
N GLN A 860 -7.98 10.92 -12.53
CA GLN A 860 -9.42 10.96 -12.79
C GLN A 860 -9.89 12.40 -12.96
N LEU A 861 -10.97 12.57 -13.72
CA LEU A 861 -11.61 13.88 -13.88
C LEU A 861 -11.96 14.43 -12.51
N GLY A 862 -11.28 15.52 -12.17
CA GLY A 862 -11.48 16.16 -10.90
C GLY A 862 -10.59 15.71 -9.73
N ASP A 863 -9.57 14.90 -9.96
CA ASP A 863 -8.60 14.53 -8.93
C ASP A 863 -7.54 15.63 -8.69
N GLU A 864 -7.58 16.73 -9.45
CA GLU A 864 -6.63 17.85 -9.40
C GLU A 864 -6.86 18.77 -8.19
N ASN A 865 -6.66 18.24 -6.99
CA ASN A 865 -6.73 19.01 -5.76
C ASN A 865 -5.69 18.52 -4.74
N ASN A 866 -5.63 19.23 -3.61
CA ASN A 866 -4.75 18.94 -2.48
C ASN A 866 -5.52 18.57 -1.20
N GLU A 867 -6.82 18.27 -1.31
CA GLU A 867 -7.69 17.98 -0.17
C GLU A 867 -7.72 16.49 0.15
N VAL A 868 -7.68 16.14 1.43
CA VAL A 868 -7.68 14.77 1.92
C VAL A 868 -8.73 14.63 3.01
N ALA A 869 -9.69 13.71 2.82
CA ALA A 869 -10.68 13.40 3.84
C ALA A 869 -10.35 12.05 4.51
N LEU A 870 -10.09 12.07 5.82
CA LEU A 870 -9.87 10.88 6.62
C LEU A 870 -11.15 10.53 7.37
N LEU A 871 -11.90 9.54 6.88
CA LEU A 871 -13.25 9.20 7.36
C LEU A 871 -13.44 7.69 7.62
N SER A 872 -12.37 6.91 7.58
CA SER A 872 -12.39 5.45 7.74
C SER A 872 -11.32 5.00 8.71
N PHE A 873 -11.62 3.93 9.47
CA PHE A 873 -10.64 3.23 10.30
C PHE A 873 -9.52 2.57 9.49
N GLN A 874 -9.69 2.37 8.18
CA GLN A 874 -8.61 1.86 7.31
C GLN A 874 -7.55 2.92 6.97
N GLY A 875 -7.72 4.17 7.43
CA GLY A 875 -6.85 5.25 7.01
C GLY A 875 -7.19 5.77 5.62
N LYS A 876 -6.23 6.46 5.00
CA LYS A 876 -6.35 6.94 3.62
C LYS A 876 -5.02 6.76 2.88
N THR A 877 -5.02 5.87 1.91
CA THR A 877 -3.91 5.72 0.95
C THR A 877 -4.06 6.71 -0.19
N LEU A 878 -2.96 7.38 -0.54
CA LEU A 878 -2.88 8.43 -1.55
C LEU A 878 -1.82 8.09 -2.62
N PHE A 879 -2.01 8.63 -3.83
CA PHE A 879 -1.04 8.49 -4.92
C PHE A 879 -0.62 9.85 -5.51
N PRO A 880 0.12 10.68 -4.74
CA PRO A 880 0.43 12.03 -5.18
C PRO A 880 1.25 12.08 -6.46
N ARG A 881 0.95 13.07 -7.29
CA ARG A 881 1.62 13.33 -8.56
C ARG A 881 2.28 14.70 -8.48
N LEU A 882 3.59 14.71 -8.69
CA LEU A 882 4.41 15.91 -8.66
C LEU A 882 5.09 16.10 -10.01
N SER A 883 5.20 17.33 -10.47
CA SER A 883 5.97 17.69 -11.66
C SER A 883 7.06 18.68 -11.30
N ARG A 884 8.22 18.58 -11.95
CA ARG A 884 9.29 19.55 -11.79
C ARG A 884 8.94 20.86 -12.49
N LYS A 885 9.29 21.98 -11.86
CA LYS A 885 9.17 23.31 -12.46
C LYS A 885 10.25 23.49 -13.53
N LYS A 886 9.91 24.21 -14.59
CA LYS A 886 10.79 24.46 -15.74
C LYS A 886 12.12 25.07 -15.30
N GLY A 887 13.24 24.48 -15.71
CA GLY A 887 14.60 24.88 -15.34
C GLY A 887 15.19 24.18 -14.12
N HIS A 888 14.41 23.35 -13.41
CA HIS A 888 14.83 22.58 -12.23
C HIS A 888 14.78 21.05 -12.47
N GLU A 889 14.84 20.62 -13.73
CA GLU A 889 14.67 19.21 -14.13
C GLU A 889 15.78 18.30 -13.59
N SER A 890 16.98 18.84 -13.34
CA SER A 890 18.17 18.09 -12.88
C SER A 890 18.56 18.35 -11.43
N GLU A 891 17.81 19.17 -10.69
CA GLU A 891 18.17 19.51 -9.31
C GLU A 891 17.74 18.42 -8.31
N ASP A 892 18.64 18.01 -7.41
CA ASP A 892 18.27 17.17 -6.27
C ASP A 892 17.71 18.06 -5.14
N VAL A 893 16.64 17.61 -4.49
CA VAL A 893 16.01 18.28 -3.34
C VAL A 893 16.92 18.21 -2.13
N LEU A 894 17.69 17.14 -2.00
CA LEU A 894 18.54 16.85 -0.84
C LEU A 894 19.93 17.50 -0.94
N ASP A 895 20.30 18.06 -2.10
CA ASP A 895 21.61 18.67 -2.28
C ASP A 895 21.66 20.07 -1.66
N THR A 896 22.33 20.17 -0.50
CA THR A 896 22.45 21.40 0.30
C THR A 896 23.68 22.23 -0.06
N ASN A 897 24.61 21.72 -0.88
CA ASN A 897 25.86 22.42 -1.17
C ASN A 897 25.76 23.23 -2.47
N PRO A 898 26.15 24.53 -2.47
CA PRO A 898 26.46 25.22 -3.72
C PRO A 898 27.57 24.44 -4.42
N LYS A 899 27.44 24.20 -5.74
CA LYS A 899 28.53 23.60 -6.52
C LYS A 899 29.83 24.39 -6.26
N PRO A 900 30.96 23.73 -5.92
CA PRO A 900 32.20 24.42 -5.60
C PRO A 900 32.60 25.31 -6.79
N GLY A 901 32.77 26.62 -6.54
CA GLY A 901 33.08 27.62 -7.55
C GLY A 901 31.91 28.50 -8.03
N SER A 902 30.69 28.35 -7.50
CA SER A 902 29.58 29.28 -7.80
C SER A 902 29.67 30.59 -7.00
N ALA A 903 29.20 31.70 -7.57
CA ALA A 903 29.19 33.01 -6.90
C ALA A 903 28.43 33.02 -5.55
N MET A 904 27.49 32.08 -5.37
CA MET A 904 26.76 31.89 -4.11
C MET A 904 27.59 31.26 -2.98
N ASP A 905 28.67 30.53 -3.28
CA ASP A 905 29.57 29.93 -2.28
C ASP A 905 30.42 30.99 -1.55
N TYR A 906 30.78 32.08 -2.23
CA TYR A 906 31.46 33.22 -1.61
C TYR A 906 30.50 34.10 -0.79
N VAL A 907 29.23 34.15 -1.18
CA VAL A 907 28.20 34.96 -0.51
C VAL A 907 27.65 34.26 0.74
N SER A 908 27.45 32.94 0.72
CA SER A 908 27.01 32.17 1.91
C SER A 908 28.08 32.12 3.01
N LYS A 909 29.36 32.01 2.64
CA LYS A 909 30.48 32.10 3.60
C LYS A 909 30.62 33.51 4.20
N GLY A 910 30.26 34.57 3.47
CA GLY A 910 30.27 35.95 3.96
C GLY A 910 29.05 36.33 4.82
N LEU A 911 27.86 35.77 4.52
CA LEU A 911 26.62 36.06 5.25
C LEU A 911 26.55 35.37 6.62
N ASN A 912 27.15 34.19 6.78
CA ASN A 912 27.21 33.50 8.08
C ASN A 912 28.07 34.23 9.13
N PHE A 913 28.95 35.14 8.70
CA PHE A 913 29.75 35.99 9.60
C PHE A 913 29.02 37.29 9.99
N ALA A 914 28.01 37.72 9.20
CA ALA A 914 27.31 38.99 9.40
C ALA A 914 25.99 38.87 10.19
N SER A 915 25.39 37.67 10.27
CA SER A 915 24.16 37.44 11.05
C SER A 915 24.37 37.54 12.57
N GLY A 916 25.60 37.31 13.06
CA GLY A 916 25.96 37.43 14.48
C GLY A 916 26.10 38.86 15.01
N ILE A 917 26.12 39.88 14.13
CA ILE A 917 26.38 41.29 14.51
C ILE A 917 25.13 42.19 14.32
N LEU A 918 24.13 41.74 13.56
CA LEU A 918 22.92 42.53 13.26
C LEU A 918 21.72 42.28 14.19
N SER A 919 21.84 41.42 15.20
CA SER A 919 20.78 41.20 16.21
C SER A 919 20.71 42.29 17.29
N SER A 920 21.60 43.28 17.28
CA SER A 920 21.68 44.34 18.30
C SER A 920 21.05 45.69 17.90
N VAL A 921 20.43 45.81 16.72
CA VAL A 921 19.74 47.05 16.33
C VAL A 921 18.34 46.73 15.81
N GLY A 922 17.34 47.04 16.63
CA GLY A 922 15.95 46.73 16.36
C GLY A 922 15.40 47.34 15.07
N ALA A 923 14.86 46.49 14.20
CA ALA A 923 13.85 46.83 13.22
C ALA A 923 12.99 45.59 12.98
N GLY A 924 11.70 45.69 13.32
CA GLY A 924 10.77 44.57 13.25
C GLY A 924 10.44 44.15 11.82
N SER A 925 10.64 42.86 11.53
CA SER A 925 9.90 42.14 10.50
C SER A 925 9.47 40.78 11.06
N LYS A 926 8.16 40.63 11.28
CA LYS A 926 7.51 39.34 11.50
C LYS A 926 7.58 38.55 10.19
N LEU A 927 8.65 37.81 9.95
CA LEU A 927 8.69 36.80 8.88
C LEU A 927 9.82 35.76 9.07
N SER A 928 9.69 34.93 10.12
CA SER A 928 10.11 33.52 10.18
C SER A 928 9.99 33.06 11.64
N THR A 929 8.89 32.40 11.99
CA THR A 929 8.79 31.61 13.22
C THR A 929 9.60 30.33 13.02
N THR A 930 10.93 30.44 13.05
CA THR A 930 11.77 29.27 13.32
C THR A 930 11.54 28.96 14.79
N GLU A 931 10.88 27.85 15.09
CA GLU A 931 10.73 27.39 16.48
C GLU A 931 12.10 27.32 17.13
N LYS A 932 12.24 27.98 18.28
CA LYS A 932 13.50 28.01 19.01
C LYS A 932 13.72 26.61 19.60
N GLN A 933 14.68 25.87 19.05
CA GLN A 933 15.05 24.55 19.56
C GLN A 933 15.83 24.67 20.86
N ALA A 934 15.82 23.59 21.65
CA ALA A 934 16.73 23.43 22.77
C ALA A 934 18.17 23.26 22.29
N ASP A 935 19.13 23.68 23.11
CA ASP A 935 20.56 23.56 22.82
C ASP A 935 21.00 22.09 22.70
N ILE A 936 20.38 21.21 23.50
CA ILE A 936 20.66 19.77 23.54
C ILE A 936 19.35 19.01 23.26
N ASN A 937 19.38 18.09 22.29
CA ASN A 937 18.25 17.23 21.95
C ASN A 937 18.67 15.77 22.14
N ILE A 938 18.07 15.09 23.11
CA ILE A 938 18.35 13.68 23.44
C ILE A 938 17.11 12.85 23.17
N PHE A 939 17.27 11.72 22.50
CA PHE A 939 16.18 10.74 22.37
C PHE A 939 16.54 9.41 23.02
N SER A 940 15.54 8.74 23.58
CA SER A 940 15.71 7.46 24.25
C SER A 940 14.43 6.63 24.18
N VAL A 941 14.53 5.36 24.58
CA VAL A 941 13.42 4.40 24.61
C VAL A 941 13.59 3.45 25.79
N ALA A 942 12.49 3.13 26.46
CA ALA A 942 12.44 2.15 27.54
C ALA A 942 11.26 1.20 27.30
N SER A 943 11.34 -0.01 27.85
CA SER A 943 10.29 -1.03 27.82
C SER A 943 10.31 -1.79 29.15
N GLY A 944 9.24 -1.65 29.91
CA GLY A 944 9.09 -2.18 31.27
C GLY A 944 9.55 -1.21 32.37
N HIS A 945 8.95 -1.35 33.56
CA HIS A 945 9.10 -0.39 34.67
C HIS A 945 10.55 -0.24 35.16
N LEU A 946 11.36 -1.29 35.09
CA LEU A 946 12.77 -1.22 35.48
C LEU A 946 13.57 -0.25 34.59
N TYR A 947 13.38 -0.35 33.27
CA TYR A 947 14.09 0.49 32.33
C TYR A 947 13.57 1.93 32.36
N GLU A 948 12.28 2.14 32.63
CA GLU A 948 11.70 3.47 32.84
C GLU A 948 12.25 4.17 34.08
N ARG A 949 12.46 3.41 35.16
CA ARG A 949 13.15 3.93 36.36
C ARG A 949 14.59 4.33 36.03
N MET A 950 15.32 3.51 35.29
CA MET A 950 16.67 3.86 34.84
C MET A 950 16.66 5.08 33.92
N LEU A 951 15.67 5.19 33.04
CA LEU A 951 15.49 6.33 32.15
C LEU A 951 15.28 7.64 32.93
N ASN A 952 14.52 7.60 34.03
CA ASN A 952 14.41 8.75 34.94
C ASN A 952 15.77 9.19 35.48
N ILE A 953 16.59 8.23 35.91
CA ILE A 953 17.94 8.49 36.43
C ILE A 953 18.85 9.05 35.32
N MET A 954 18.78 8.50 34.10
CA MET A 954 19.51 9.02 32.95
C MET A 954 19.17 10.50 32.71
N MET A 955 17.88 10.85 32.68
CA MET A 955 17.44 12.23 32.51
C MET A 955 17.95 13.15 33.61
N VAL A 956 17.79 12.75 34.88
CA VAL A 956 18.27 13.53 36.03
C VAL A 956 19.78 13.72 35.97
N SER A 957 20.55 12.68 35.62
CA SER A 957 22.00 12.76 35.49
C SER A 957 22.43 13.76 34.42
N VAL A 958 21.73 13.84 33.28
CA VAL A 958 21.98 14.86 32.25
C VAL A 958 21.70 16.25 32.81
N MET A 959 20.53 16.47 33.43
CA MET A 959 20.11 17.78 33.92
C MET A 959 21.01 18.30 35.04
N ARG A 960 21.59 17.42 35.86
CA ARG A 960 22.56 17.78 36.90
C ARG A 960 23.91 18.22 36.37
N ASN A 961 24.27 17.78 35.16
CA ASN A 961 25.59 17.99 34.56
C ASN A 961 25.61 19.01 33.41
N THR A 962 24.48 19.69 33.11
CA THR A 962 24.41 20.73 32.08
C THR A 962 23.70 21.99 32.58
N LYS A 963 24.06 23.14 31.99
CA LYS A 963 23.35 24.42 32.17
C LYS A 963 22.59 24.86 30.92
N HIS A 964 22.68 24.06 29.87
CA HIS A 964 22.04 24.31 28.58
C HIS A 964 20.58 23.87 28.60
N SER A 965 19.79 24.40 27.67
CA SER A 965 18.41 23.93 27.51
C SER A 965 18.39 22.52 26.92
N VAL A 966 17.64 21.61 27.54
CA VAL A 966 17.52 20.21 27.11
C VAL A 966 16.10 19.91 26.67
N LYS A 967 15.97 19.19 25.55
CA LYS A 967 14.72 18.56 25.11
C LYS A 967 14.90 17.05 24.98
N PHE A 968 14.04 16.30 25.67
CA PHE A 968 13.99 14.84 25.56
C PHE A 968 12.92 14.39 24.57
N TRP A 969 13.24 13.39 23.76
CA TRP A 969 12.37 12.81 22.76
C TRP A 969 12.17 11.33 23.06
N PHE A 970 10.92 10.87 23.14
CA PHE A 970 10.63 9.47 23.48
C PHE A 970 9.76 8.78 22.45
N ILE A 971 9.92 7.47 22.35
CA ILE A 971 9.09 6.64 21.48
C ILE A 971 7.85 6.17 22.25
N GLU A 972 6.71 6.77 21.92
CA GLU A 972 5.49 6.75 22.72
C GLU A 972 4.90 5.36 23.00
N GLN A 973 4.93 4.47 22.01
CA GLN A 973 4.25 3.18 22.07
C GLN A 973 4.91 2.16 23.02
N PHE A 974 6.15 2.42 23.45
CA PHE A 974 6.91 1.51 24.32
C PHE A 974 6.86 1.91 25.80
N LEU A 975 6.42 3.14 26.10
CA LEU A 975 6.35 3.67 27.45
C LEU A 975 5.03 3.32 28.15
N SER A 976 5.11 3.02 29.44
CA SER A 976 3.98 2.73 30.31
C SER A 976 3.15 3.99 30.61
N PRO A 977 1.85 3.83 30.89
CA PRO A 977 1.00 4.92 31.37
C PRO A 977 1.53 5.60 32.63
N SER A 978 2.12 4.80 33.53
CA SER A 978 2.71 5.28 34.79
C SER A 978 3.89 6.23 34.51
N PHE A 979 4.76 5.91 33.56
CA PHE A 979 5.85 6.81 33.17
C PHE A 979 5.34 8.08 32.48
N LYS A 980 4.38 7.93 31.55
CA LYS A 980 3.81 9.07 30.80
C LYS A 980 3.13 10.09 31.71
N SER A 981 2.41 9.63 32.73
CA SER A 981 1.74 10.51 33.71
C SER A 981 2.73 11.19 34.67
N PHE A 982 3.86 10.55 34.99
CA PHE A 982 4.89 11.13 35.86
C PHE A 982 5.80 12.15 35.14
N LEU A 983 6.08 11.96 33.85
CA LEU A 983 7.02 12.77 33.07
C LEU A 983 6.79 14.31 33.13
N PRO A 984 5.55 14.85 33.08
CA PRO A 984 5.31 16.29 33.25
C PRO A 984 5.82 16.86 34.57
N HIS A 985 5.72 16.08 35.66
CA HIS A 985 6.18 16.49 36.99
C HIS A 985 7.71 16.53 37.05
N LEU A 986 8.35 15.51 36.46
CA LEU A 986 9.80 15.45 36.34
C LEU A 986 10.35 16.60 35.48
N ALA A 987 9.70 16.90 34.35
CA ALA A 987 10.05 18.01 33.47
C ALA A 987 9.96 19.36 34.18
N LYS A 988 8.93 19.55 35.00
CA LYS A 988 8.74 20.77 35.80
C LYS A 988 9.80 20.95 36.88
N GLU A 989 10.18 19.87 37.58
CA GLU A 989 11.18 19.92 38.66
C GLU A 989 12.58 20.22 38.14
N TYR A 990 12.99 19.56 37.05
CA TYR A 990 14.35 19.70 36.51
C TYR A 990 14.48 20.72 35.36
N GLY A 991 13.37 21.30 34.90
CA GLY A 991 13.36 22.41 33.94
C GLY A 991 13.72 22.03 32.49
N PHE A 992 13.35 20.82 32.05
CA PHE A 992 13.50 20.39 30.66
C PHE A 992 12.18 20.39 29.89
N SER A 993 12.26 20.32 28.56
CA SER A 993 11.10 20.08 27.70
C SER A 993 11.13 18.65 27.16
N TYR A 994 9.98 18.11 26.77
CA TYR A 994 9.92 16.78 26.16
C TYR A 994 8.89 16.72 25.05
N GLU A 995 9.03 15.73 24.17
CA GLU A 995 8.05 15.43 23.13
C GLU A 995 7.99 13.93 22.85
N MET A 996 6.78 13.44 22.60
CA MET A 996 6.52 12.06 22.21
C MET A 996 6.54 11.96 20.69
N VAL A 997 7.36 11.06 20.15
CA VAL A 997 7.46 10.79 18.72
C VAL A 997 7.09 9.35 18.44
N THR A 998 6.51 9.14 17.27
CA THR A 998 6.16 7.81 16.79
C THR A 998 6.04 7.86 15.28
N PHE A 999 6.30 6.72 14.65
CA PHE A 999 6.22 6.49 13.22
C PHE A 999 5.72 5.05 13.03
N LYS A 1000 4.74 4.78 12.16
CA LYS A 1000 4.34 3.39 11.94
C LYS A 1000 5.39 2.68 11.08
N TRP A 1001 5.71 1.43 11.42
CA TRP A 1001 6.52 0.58 10.56
C TRP A 1001 5.87 0.43 9.16
N PRO A 1002 6.55 0.85 8.05
CA PRO A 1002 5.95 0.83 6.72
C PRO A 1002 5.59 -0.58 6.25
N HIS A 1003 4.47 -0.73 5.53
CA HIS A 1003 3.93 -2.03 5.10
C HIS A 1003 4.84 -2.82 4.14
N TRP A 1004 5.79 -2.17 3.48
CA TRP A 1004 6.74 -2.79 2.54
C TRP A 1004 8.06 -3.21 3.21
N LEU A 1005 8.30 -2.75 4.44
CA LEU A 1005 9.50 -3.06 5.21
C LEU A 1005 9.23 -4.28 6.10
N ARG A 1006 10.09 -5.30 6.05
CA ARG A 1006 9.88 -6.54 6.82
C ARG A 1006 9.76 -6.24 8.32
N ALA A 1007 8.61 -6.56 8.92
CA ALA A 1007 8.35 -6.35 10.33
C ALA A 1007 9.12 -7.34 11.23
N GLN A 1008 9.27 -6.98 12.51
CA GLN A 1008 9.87 -7.84 13.53
C GLN A 1008 8.77 -8.47 14.40
N ARG A 1009 8.94 -9.73 14.78
CA ARG A 1009 8.00 -10.44 15.68
C ARG A 1009 8.25 -10.11 17.15
N GLU A 1010 9.52 -10.04 17.54
CA GLU A 1010 9.91 -9.77 18.92
C GLU A 1010 9.96 -8.26 19.17
N LYS A 1011 9.23 -7.80 20.21
CA LYS A 1011 9.19 -6.39 20.63
C LYS A 1011 10.58 -5.78 20.81
N GLN A 1012 11.54 -6.52 21.36
CA GLN A 1012 12.92 -6.06 21.52
C GLN A 1012 13.61 -5.72 20.19
N ARG A 1013 13.42 -6.56 19.17
CA ARG A 1013 13.99 -6.33 17.83
C ARG A 1013 13.30 -5.18 17.12
N GLU A 1014 12.01 -4.99 17.38
CA GLU A 1014 11.27 -3.82 16.91
C GLU A 1014 11.84 -2.51 17.49
N ILE A 1015 12.08 -2.45 18.80
CA ILE A 1015 12.72 -1.30 19.48
C ILE A 1015 14.08 -0.98 18.84
N TRP A 1016 14.92 -1.99 18.60
CA TRP A 1016 16.20 -1.80 17.91
C TRP A 1016 16.04 -1.24 16.49
N GLY A 1017 15.01 -1.66 15.76
CA GLY A 1017 14.68 -1.10 14.45
C GLY A 1017 14.35 0.39 14.55
N TYR A 1018 13.52 0.78 15.52
CA TYR A 1018 13.16 2.18 15.74
C TYR A 1018 14.33 3.10 16.07
N LYS A 1019 15.34 2.58 16.78
CA LYS A 1019 16.57 3.34 17.11
C LYS A 1019 17.36 3.78 15.87
N ILE A 1020 17.29 3.04 14.76
CA ILE A 1020 18.18 3.24 13.61
C ILE A 1020 17.48 3.47 12.26
N LEU A 1021 16.37 2.79 11.98
CA LEU A 1021 15.77 2.74 10.64
C LEU A 1021 14.97 3.98 10.26
N PHE A 1022 14.50 4.76 11.24
CA PHE A 1022 13.54 5.86 11.02
C PHE A 1022 14.05 7.24 11.44
N LEU A 1023 15.34 7.39 11.71
CA LEU A 1023 15.93 8.65 12.21
C LEU A 1023 15.64 9.87 11.32
N ASP A 1024 15.53 9.68 9.99
CA ASP A 1024 15.23 10.75 9.04
C ASP A 1024 13.79 11.26 9.11
N VAL A 1025 12.84 10.42 9.53
CA VAL A 1025 11.38 10.65 9.48
C VAL A 1025 10.70 10.69 10.84
N LEU A 1026 11.35 10.20 11.89
CA LEU A 1026 10.81 10.17 13.25
C LEU A 1026 10.75 11.57 13.88
N PHE A 1027 11.72 12.43 13.53
CA PHE A 1027 11.85 13.79 14.04
C PHE A 1027 11.39 14.83 13.01
N PRO A 1028 10.84 15.97 13.47
CA PRO A 1028 10.45 17.05 12.58
C PRO A 1028 11.64 17.57 11.76
N LEU A 1029 11.36 18.11 10.58
CA LEU A 1029 12.41 18.55 9.66
C LEU A 1029 13.14 19.81 10.15
N SER A 1030 12.60 20.50 11.15
CA SER A 1030 13.29 21.59 11.81
C SER A 1030 14.50 21.11 12.60
N LEU A 1031 14.52 19.86 13.10
CA LEU A 1031 15.58 19.34 13.98
C LEU A 1031 16.85 19.00 13.21
N ASP A 1032 17.95 19.65 13.59
CA ASP A 1032 19.26 19.54 12.93
C ASP A 1032 20.11 18.38 13.46
N LYS A 1033 20.16 18.18 14.78
CA LYS A 1033 21.00 17.18 15.43
C LYS A 1033 20.29 16.57 16.64
N VAL A 1034 20.48 15.27 16.86
CA VAL A 1034 19.94 14.55 18.01
C VAL A 1034 20.95 13.54 18.53
N ILE A 1035 20.92 13.26 19.84
CA ILE A 1035 21.79 12.30 20.50
C ILE A 1035 20.93 11.16 21.05
N PHE A 1036 21.29 9.91 20.76
CA PHE A 1036 20.73 8.76 21.45
C PHE A 1036 21.50 8.47 22.73
N VAL A 1037 20.80 8.27 23.83
CA VAL A 1037 21.35 7.79 25.10
C VAL A 1037 20.51 6.62 25.59
N ASP A 1038 21.13 5.47 25.85
CA ASP A 1038 20.39 4.31 26.35
C ASP A 1038 19.81 4.55 27.76
N ALA A 1039 18.70 3.90 28.08
CA ALA A 1039 17.94 4.15 29.30
C ALA A 1039 18.73 3.80 30.58
N ASP A 1040 19.70 2.90 30.48
CA ASP A 1040 20.52 2.44 31.59
C ASP A 1040 21.87 3.16 31.71
N GLN A 1041 22.06 4.28 30.99
CA GLN A 1041 23.26 5.09 31.11
C GLN A 1041 23.18 6.14 32.21
N VAL A 1042 24.35 6.45 32.79
CA VAL A 1042 24.54 7.61 33.67
C VAL A 1042 25.52 8.60 33.02
N VAL A 1043 25.13 9.86 32.95
CA VAL A 1043 25.90 10.94 32.31
C VAL A 1043 26.56 11.82 33.37
N ARG A 1044 27.88 12.05 33.25
CA ARG A 1044 28.72 12.86 34.15
C ARG A 1044 29.30 14.12 33.50
N THR A 1045 28.96 14.37 32.25
CA THR A 1045 29.51 15.48 31.44
C THR A 1045 28.40 16.38 30.94
N ASP A 1046 28.76 17.59 30.50
CA ASP A 1046 27.86 18.41 29.69
C ASP A 1046 27.70 17.81 28.29
N MET A 1047 26.47 17.41 27.94
CA MET A 1047 26.16 16.80 26.63
C MET A 1047 26.27 17.80 25.47
N TYR A 1048 26.37 19.10 25.74
CA TYR A 1048 26.60 20.12 24.72
C TYR A 1048 27.94 19.94 23.98
N ASP A 1049 28.93 19.31 24.63
CA ASP A 1049 30.20 18.96 24.00
C ASP A 1049 29.99 18.01 22.80
N LEU A 1050 29.05 17.06 22.91
CA LEU A 1050 28.75 16.12 21.83
C LEU A 1050 27.94 16.78 20.71
N VAL A 1051 27.13 17.79 21.04
CA VAL A 1051 26.42 18.62 20.05
C VAL A 1051 27.42 19.41 19.18
N ASN A 1052 28.48 19.95 19.76
CA ASN A 1052 29.49 20.74 19.03
C ASN A 1052 30.59 19.91 18.37
N LEU A 1053 30.64 18.59 18.64
CA LEU A 1053 31.65 17.71 18.07
C LEU A 1053 31.52 17.66 16.54
N ASP A 1054 32.62 17.91 15.84
CA ASP A 1054 32.70 17.83 14.39
C ASP A 1054 32.71 16.36 13.94
N LEU A 1055 31.68 15.99 13.17
CA LEU A 1055 31.53 14.64 12.60
C LEU A 1055 32.32 14.45 11.31
N GLU A 1056 33.10 15.45 10.85
CA GLU A 1056 33.96 15.37 9.67
C GLU A 1056 33.20 14.97 8.40
N GLY A 1057 31.93 15.41 8.31
CA GLY A 1057 31.02 15.12 7.21
C GLY A 1057 30.31 13.76 7.27
N ALA A 1058 30.55 12.95 8.32
CA ALA A 1058 29.78 11.74 8.61
C ALA A 1058 28.37 12.09 9.12
N PRO A 1059 27.33 11.33 8.74
CA PRO A 1059 25.95 11.60 9.19
C PRO A 1059 25.70 11.23 10.66
N TYR A 1060 26.54 10.37 11.25
CA TYR A 1060 26.44 10.01 12.66
C TYR A 1060 27.80 9.60 13.23
N GLY A 1061 27.92 9.73 14.56
CA GLY A 1061 29.10 9.31 15.32
C GLY A 1061 28.73 8.33 16.43
N PHE A 1062 29.51 7.25 16.55
CA PHE A 1062 29.31 6.19 17.53
C PHE A 1062 30.59 5.97 18.33
N THR A 1063 30.46 5.48 19.58
CA THR A 1063 31.60 5.04 20.37
C THR A 1063 32.08 3.64 19.94
N PRO A 1064 33.40 3.41 19.81
CA PRO A 1064 33.93 2.06 19.57
C PRO A 1064 33.85 1.18 20.83
N MET A 1065 33.87 -0.14 20.63
CA MET A 1065 34.00 -1.09 21.76
C MET A 1065 35.35 -0.94 22.47
N CYS A 1066 35.31 -1.03 23.80
CA CYS A 1066 36.47 -0.81 24.65
C CYS A 1066 37.47 -1.98 24.62
N ASP A 1067 38.75 -1.65 24.45
CA ASP A 1067 39.83 -2.63 24.31
C ASP A 1067 40.79 -2.69 25.50
N SER A 1068 40.55 -1.91 26.56
CA SER A 1068 41.50 -1.78 27.68
C SER A 1068 41.46 -2.94 28.67
N ARG A 1069 40.33 -3.66 28.82
CA ARG A 1069 40.26 -4.83 29.71
C ARG A 1069 40.74 -6.10 29.00
N HIS A 1070 41.95 -6.56 29.30
CA HIS A 1070 42.58 -7.67 28.58
C HIS A 1070 42.02 -9.05 28.95
N GLU A 1071 41.52 -9.27 30.17
CA GLU A 1071 40.93 -10.57 30.56
C GLU A 1071 39.69 -10.97 29.74
N MET A 1072 39.08 -10.03 29.02
CA MET A 1072 37.86 -10.24 28.25
C MET A 1072 38.09 -10.51 26.76
N GLU A 1073 39.35 -10.65 26.32
CA GLU A 1073 39.71 -10.84 24.91
C GLU A 1073 38.99 -12.03 24.26
N GLY A 1074 38.79 -13.13 24.99
CA GLY A 1074 38.09 -14.32 24.48
C GLY A 1074 36.60 -14.09 24.14
N PHE A 1075 35.97 -13.05 24.69
CA PHE A 1075 34.58 -12.69 24.42
C PHE A 1075 34.45 -11.61 23.32
N ARG A 1076 35.56 -11.05 22.82
CA ARG A 1076 35.56 -10.01 21.77
C ARG A 1076 35.30 -10.61 20.39
N PHE A 1077 34.06 -11.00 20.14
CA PHE A 1077 33.66 -11.66 18.89
C PHE A 1077 33.95 -10.83 17.63
N TRP A 1078 33.97 -9.49 17.72
CA TRP A 1078 34.27 -8.61 16.58
C TRP A 1078 35.72 -8.66 16.11
N LYS A 1079 36.65 -9.18 16.92
CA LYS A 1079 38.08 -9.37 16.55
C LYS A 1079 38.37 -10.72 15.90
N GLN A 1080 37.35 -11.55 15.69
CA GLN A 1080 37.45 -12.87 15.09
C GLN A 1080 36.36 -13.12 14.04
N GLY A 1081 36.50 -14.21 13.28
CA GLY A 1081 35.47 -14.69 12.35
C GLY A 1081 35.03 -13.64 11.30
N TYR A 1082 33.72 -13.55 11.12
CA TYR A 1082 33.06 -12.71 10.11
C TYR A 1082 33.41 -11.22 10.27
N TRP A 1083 33.19 -10.65 11.46
CA TRP A 1083 33.35 -9.21 11.70
C TRP A 1083 34.77 -8.73 11.44
N LYS A 1084 35.79 -9.46 11.90
CA LYS A 1084 37.19 -9.12 11.61
C LYS A 1084 37.47 -9.00 10.11
N ASN A 1085 37.01 -10.00 9.35
CA ASN A 1085 37.25 -10.08 7.90
C ASN A 1085 36.47 -9.01 7.13
N PHE A 1086 35.25 -8.72 7.58
CA PHE A 1086 34.37 -7.74 6.97
C PHE A 1086 34.86 -6.30 7.23
N LEU A 1087 35.22 -5.98 8.47
CA LEU A 1087 35.61 -4.63 8.91
C LEU A 1087 36.98 -4.17 8.41
N ARG A 1088 37.89 -5.09 8.04
CA ARG A 1088 39.20 -4.78 7.44
C ARG A 1088 40.01 -3.71 8.18
N GLY A 1089 39.96 -3.74 9.51
CA GLY A 1089 40.65 -2.79 10.39
C GLY A 1089 39.83 -1.59 10.85
N GLN A 1090 38.58 -1.44 10.38
CA GLN A 1090 37.64 -0.49 10.95
C GLN A 1090 37.14 -0.94 12.34
N PRO A 1091 36.83 -0.01 13.25
CA PRO A 1091 36.31 -0.36 14.57
C PRO A 1091 34.91 -0.97 14.52
N TYR A 1092 34.62 -1.80 15.51
CA TYR A 1092 33.25 -2.23 15.80
C TYR A 1092 32.67 -1.31 16.87
N HIS A 1093 31.55 -0.66 16.55
CA HIS A 1093 30.92 0.39 17.35
C HIS A 1093 29.73 -0.14 18.15
N ILE A 1094 29.39 0.52 19.25
CA ILE A 1094 28.28 0.17 20.16
C ILE A 1094 27.13 1.18 20.07
N SER A 1095 25.89 0.69 20.09
CA SER A 1095 24.66 1.48 19.89
C SER A 1095 24.05 2.07 21.18
N ALA A 1096 24.82 2.11 22.27
CA ALA A 1096 24.36 2.63 23.56
C ALA A 1096 24.39 4.18 23.59
N LEU A 1097 25.38 4.80 22.93
CA LEU A 1097 25.50 6.25 22.79
C LEU A 1097 25.92 6.60 21.35
N TYR A 1098 25.14 7.45 20.68
CA TYR A 1098 25.53 7.97 19.37
C TYR A 1098 24.88 9.33 19.08
N VAL A 1099 25.53 10.11 18.21
CA VAL A 1099 25.04 11.42 17.75
C VAL A 1099 24.70 11.34 16.27
N VAL A 1100 23.61 11.98 15.87
CA VAL A 1100 23.12 12.00 14.49
C VAL A 1100 22.96 13.44 14.04
N ASP A 1101 23.69 13.82 13.00
CA ASP A 1101 23.43 15.05 12.24
C ASP A 1101 22.31 14.75 11.25
N LEU A 1102 21.07 15.08 11.65
CA LEU A 1102 19.86 14.77 10.88
C LEU A 1102 19.86 15.49 9.53
N SER A 1103 20.39 16.70 9.47
CA SER A 1103 20.53 17.47 8.24
C SER A 1103 21.46 16.75 7.24
N ARG A 1104 22.62 16.27 7.70
CA ARG A 1104 23.54 15.46 6.89
C ARG A 1104 22.99 14.07 6.57
N PHE A 1105 22.32 13.44 7.53
CA PHE A 1105 21.72 12.11 7.41
C PHE A 1105 20.64 12.08 6.31
N ARG A 1106 19.75 13.08 6.30
CA ARG A 1106 18.73 13.29 5.27
C ARG A 1106 19.38 13.63 3.92
N ALA A 1107 20.38 14.52 3.89
CA ALA A 1107 21.08 14.91 2.66
C ALA A 1107 21.79 13.73 1.97
N LEU A 1108 22.34 12.78 2.74
CA LEU A 1108 22.97 11.56 2.23
C LEU A 1108 21.98 10.43 1.91
N ALA A 1109 20.68 10.62 2.21
CA ALA A 1109 19.67 9.57 2.19
C ALA A 1109 20.12 8.31 2.95
N ALA A 1110 20.75 8.50 4.12
CA ALA A 1110 21.29 7.41 4.91
C ALA A 1110 20.18 6.45 5.40
N GLY A 1111 19.03 6.98 5.80
CA GLY A 1111 17.85 6.19 6.21
C GLY A 1111 17.38 5.22 5.12
N ASP A 1112 17.24 5.68 3.87
CA ASP A 1112 16.81 4.83 2.75
C ASP A 1112 17.80 3.68 2.50
N ARG A 1113 19.11 3.96 2.60
CA ARG A 1113 20.15 2.93 2.44
C ARG A 1113 20.13 1.90 3.56
N LEU A 1114 19.94 2.35 4.81
CA LEU A 1114 19.83 1.46 5.97
C LEU A 1114 18.61 0.55 5.84
N ARG A 1115 17.44 1.10 5.47
CA ARG A 1115 16.20 0.32 5.22
C ARG A 1115 16.38 -0.68 4.08
N GLY A 1116 17.00 -0.29 2.97
CA GLY A 1116 17.29 -1.19 1.85
C GLY A 1116 18.20 -2.37 2.25
N GLN A 1117 19.28 -2.08 3.00
CA GLN A 1117 20.17 -3.13 3.47
C GLN A 1117 19.51 -4.04 4.51
N TYR A 1118 18.74 -3.47 5.44
CA TYR A 1118 17.96 -4.22 6.41
C TYR A 1118 16.97 -5.17 5.71
N GLN A 1119 16.26 -4.72 4.67
CA GLN A 1119 15.33 -5.55 3.91
C GLN A 1119 16.02 -6.75 3.26
N MET A 1120 17.27 -6.58 2.81
CA MET A 1120 18.06 -7.68 2.27
C MET A 1120 18.50 -8.67 3.36
N LEU A 1121 19.06 -8.18 4.46
CA LEU A 1121 19.62 -9.02 5.52
C LEU A 1121 18.55 -9.76 6.33
N SER A 1122 17.46 -9.08 6.70
CA SER A 1122 16.40 -9.62 7.56
C SER A 1122 15.60 -10.77 6.94
N ALA A 1123 15.90 -11.18 5.69
CA ALA A 1123 15.32 -12.38 5.08
C ALA A 1123 15.80 -13.64 5.80
N ASP A 1124 17.04 -13.61 6.31
CA ASP A 1124 17.54 -14.58 7.28
C ASP A 1124 17.31 -14.04 8.71
N PRO A 1125 16.49 -14.70 9.54
CA PRO A 1125 16.25 -14.29 10.92
C PRO A 1125 17.52 -14.20 11.78
N ASN A 1126 18.58 -14.95 11.43
CA ASN A 1126 19.83 -15.02 12.19
C ASN A 1126 20.89 -14.01 11.73
N SER A 1127 20.60 -13.21 10.70
CA SER A 1127 21.57 -12.29 10.07
C SER A 1127 22.05 -11.15 10.97
N LEU A 1128 21.14 -10.62 11.80
CA LEU A 1128 21.36 -9.45 12.66
C LEU A 1128 21.07 -9.86 14.09
N SER A 1129 22.13 -10.10 14.87
CA SER A 1129 22.00 -10.47 16.28
C SER A 1129 21.48 -9.29 17.08
N ASN A 1130 22.12 -8.13 16.94
CA ASN A 1130 21.69 -6.86 17.51
C ASN A 1130 21.47 -5.86 16.39
N LEU A 1131 20.23 -5.69 15.94
CA LEU A 1131 19.87 -4.92 14.75
C LEU A 1131 20.41 -3.47 14.78
N ASP A 1132 20.28 -2.78 15.91
CA ASP A 1132 20.68 -1.39 16.10
C ASP A 1132 22.21 -1.18 16.05
N GLN A 1133 22.98 -2.22 16.36
CA GLN A 1133 24.45 -2.19 16.36
C GLN A 1133 25.07 -2.77 15.09
N ASP A 1134 24.57 -3.93 14.65
CA ASP A 1134 25.14 -4.67 13.52
C ASP A 1134 24.88 -3.96 12.19
N LEU A 1135 23.71 -3.32 12.02
CA LEU A 1135 23.37 -2.66 10.77
C LEU A 1135 24.28 -1.44 10.46
N PRO A 1136 24.53 -0.50 11.40
CA PRO A 1136 25.52 0.57 11.18
C PRO A 1136 26.93 0.02 10.92
N ASN A 1137 27.38 -0.96 11.71
CA ASN A 1137 28.71 -1.56 11.53
C ASN A 1137 28.86 -2.27 10.19
N HIS A 1138 27.81 -2.90 9.67
CA HIS A 1138 27.80 -3.48 8.32
C HIS A 1138 27.86 -2.38 7.25
N MET A 1139 27.19 -1.25 7.47
CA MET A 1139 27.06 -0.17 6.50
C MET A 1139 28.19 0.85 6.52
N GLN A 1140 29.14 0.76 7.46
CA GLN A 1140 30.18 1.78 7.66
C GLN A 1140 31.12 2.04 6.47
N HIS A 1141 31.20 1.09 5.52
CA HIS A 1141 31.93 1.27 4.27
C HIS A 1141 31.20 2.19 3.27
N GLN A 1142 29.87 2.29 3.38
CA GLN A 1142 29.00 3.06 2.49
C GLN A 1142 28.44 4.33 3.16
N ILE A 1143 28.21 4.26 4.47
CA ILE A 1143 27.71 5.34 5.32
C ILE A 1143 28.77 5.57 6.41
N PRO A 1144 29.63 6.59 6.28
CA PRO A 1144 30.73 6.80 7.21
C PRO A 1144 30.25 6.93 8.66
N ILE A 1145 31.03 6.37 9.59
CA ILE A 1145 30.82 6.53 11.04
C ILE A 1145 31.97 7.36 11.58
N LYS A 1146 31.66 8.45 12.29
CA LYS A 1146 32.67 9.12 13.11
C LYS A 1146 32.88 8.33 14.40
N SER A 1147 34.05 7.72 14.57
CA SER A 1147 34.41 7.09 15.85
C SER A 1147 34.60 8.16 16.91
N LEU A 1148 33.76 8.14 17.95
CA LEU A 1148 33.84 9.05 19.08
C LEU A 1148 35.01 8.65 20.01
N PRO A 1149 35.61 9.61 20.73
CA PRO A 1149 36.62 9.31 21.75
C PRO A 1149 36.12 8.30 22.79
N GLN A 1150 36.99 7.39 23.24
CA GLN A 1150 36.62 6.31 24.16
C GLN A 1150 36.07 6.83 25.51
N GLU A 1151 36.49 8.02 25.96
CA GLU A 1151 35.97 8.66 27.18
C GLU A 1151 34.45 8.88 27.16
N TRP A 1152 33.82 8.90 25.98
CA TRP A 1152 32.37 9.05 25.85
C TRP A 1152 31.58 7.85 26.35
N LEU A 1153 32.16 6.65 26.43
CA LEU A 1153 31.46 5.47 26.91
C LEU A 1153 32.38 4.54 27.68
N TRP A 1154 32.02 4.32 28.95
CA TRP A 1154 32.66 3.34 29.81
C TRP A 1154 31.67 2.23 30.18
N CYS A 1155 32.17 1.00 30.23
CA CYS A 1155 31.42 -0.14 30.74
C CYS A 1155 32.39 -1.06 31.47
N GLU A 1156 32.03 -1.51 32.67
CA GLU A 1156 32.88 -2.36 33.52
C GLU A 1156 33.35 -3.61 32.79
N THR A 1157 32.47 -4.25 32.01
CA THR A 1157 32.76 -5.50 31.31
C THR A 1157 33.90 -5.35 30.28
N TRP A 1158 34.12 -4.20 29.66
CA TRP A 1158 35.09 -4.06 28.56
C TRP A 1158 36.18 -3.00 28.81
N CYS A 1159 35.89 -2.01 29.65
CA CYS A 1159 36.83 -0.96 30.02
C CYS A 1159 37.53 -1.27 31.34
N SER A 1160 38.72 -0.69 31.52
CA SER A 1160 39.52 -0.89 32.73
C SER A 1160 39.06 0.07 33.83
N ASP A 1161 39.28 -0.29 35.08
CA ASP A 1161 38.82 0.51 36.21
C ASP A 1161 39.51 1.88 36.26
N GLU A 1162 40.76 1.99 35.77
CA GLU A 1162 41.48 3.26 35.70
C GLU A 1162 40.80 4.26 34.74
N SER A 1163 40.16 3.76 33.68
CA SER A 1163 39.48 4.61 32.68
C SER A 1163 38.14 5.18 33.17
N LEU A 1164 37.58 4.66 34.27
CA LEU A 1164 36.33 5.14 34.85
C LEU A 1164 36.42 6.61 35.31
N GLY A 1165 37.59 7.04 35.79
CA GLY A 1165 37.81 8.42 36.26
C GLY A 1165 37.74 9.48 35.15
N GLN A 1166 37.87 9.08 33.88
CA GLN A 1166 37.75 9.94 32.70
C GLN A 1166 36.44 9.71 31.94
N ALA A 1167 35.59 8.80 32.42
CA ALA A 1167 34.35 8.43 31.75
C ALA A 1167 33.34 9.58 31.80
N ARG A 1168 32.87 9.99 30.62
CA ARG A 1168 31.80 10.98 30.43
C ARG A 1168 30.42 10.37 30.58
N THR A 1169 30.23 9.14 30.10
CA THR A 1169 29.02 8.35 30.31
C THR A 1169 29.37 6.93 30.70
N ILE A 1170 28.49 6.29 31.47
CA ILE A 1170 28.66 4.93 32.00
C ILE A 1170 27.48 4.10 31.55
N ASP A 1171 27.74 3.01 30.85
CA ASP A 1171 26.77 2.03 30.39
C ASP A 1171 26.78 0.77 31.28
N LEU A 1172 25.59 0.35 31.72
CA LEU A 1172 25.37 -0.82 32.57
C LEU A 1172 25.28 -2.11 31.73
N CYS A 1173 26.29 -2.29 30.89
CA CYS A 1173 26.47 -3.42 30.00
C CYS A 1173 26.39 -4.78 30.70
N ASN A 1174 25.85 -5.80 30.03
CA ASN A 1174 25.80 -7.16 30.56
C ASN A 1174 27.21 -7.76 30.71
N ASN A 1175 27.40 -8.61 31.72
CA ASN A 1175 28.67 -9.31 31.95
C ASN A 1175 28.48 -10.80 31.59
N PRO A 1176 29.26 -11.37 30.65
CA PRO A 1176 29.11 -12.78 30.27
C PRO A 1176 29.64 -13.76 31.32
N GLN A 1177 30.45 -13.30 32.28
CA GLN A 1177 31.03 -14.14 33.34
C GLN A 1177 30.18 -14.16 34.62
N THR A 1178 29.28 -13.19 34.82
CA THR A 1178 28.47 -13.05 36.03
C THR A 1178 27.00 -12.85 35.70
N LYS A 1179 26.10 -13.31 36.59
CA LYS A 1179 24.64 -13.12 36.46
C LYS A 1179 24.10 -12.07 37.42
N GLU A 1180 24.94 -11.09 37.80
CA GLU A 1180 24.56 -9.99 38.70
C GLU A 1180 23.42 -9.15 38.07
N PRO A 1181 22.29 -8.94 38.76
CA PRO A 1181 21.20 -8.08 38.29
C PRO A 1181 21.66 -6.64 38.02
N LYS A 1182 20.99 -5.95 37.08
CA LYS A 1182 21.35 -4.57 36.70
C LYS A 1182 21.25 -3.56 37.85
N LEU A 1183 20.28 -3.70 38.76
CA LEU A 1183 20.12 -2.79 39.89
C LEU A 1183 21.29 -2.87 40.88
N ASP A 1184 21.74 -4.08 41.21
CA ASP A 1184 22.88 -4.29 42.12
C ASP A 1184 24.16 -3.71 41.52
N ARG A 1185 24.31 -3.93 40.20
CA ARG A 1185 25.41 -3.38 39.40
C ARG A 1185 25.42 -1.85 39.39
N ALA A 1186 24.26 -1.22 39.18
CA ALA A 1186 24.13 0.23 39.17
C ALA A 1186 24.60 0.86 40.49
N ARG A 1187 24.09 0.33 41.62
CA ARG A 1187 24.44 0.79 42.97
C ARG A 1187 25.92 0.59 43.30
N ARG A 1188 26.53 -0.47 42.79
CA ARG A 1188 27.95 -0.80 43.02
C ARG A 1188 28.90 0.03 42.16
N GLN A 1189 28.57 0.21 40.88
CA GLN A 1189 29.46 0.88 39.91
C GLN A 1189 29.40 2.40 39.99
N VAL A 1190 28.22 2.96 40.27
CA VAL A 1190 27.95 4.39 40.19
C VAL A 1190 27.38 4.88 41.54
N PRO A 1191 28.22 5.40 42.45
CA PRO A 1191 27.78 5.82 43.79
C PRO A 1191 26.67 6.86 43.77
N GLU A 1192 26.70 7.82 42.84
CA GLU A 1192 25.67 8.86 42.70
C GLU A 1192 24.34 8.34 42.14
N TRP A 1193 24.28 7.08 41.68
CA TRP A 1193 23.03 6.49 41.18
C TRP A 1193 21.97 6.44 42.27
N THR A 1194 22.35 6.14 43.52
CA THR A 1194 21.41 6.11 44.65
C THR A 1194 20.90 7.50 45.00
N GLU A 1195 21.72 8.55 44.83
CA GLU A 1195 21.29 9.93 45.08
C GLU A 1195 20.19 10.35 44.11
N TYR A 1196 20.36 10.06 42.81
CA TYR A 1196 19.32 10.36 41.81
C TYR A 1196 18.04 9.54 42.02
N ASP A 1197 18.19 8.25 42.36
CA ASP A 1197 17.06 7.35 42.63
C ASP A 1197 16.24 7.81 43.85
N GLU A 1198 16.90 8.26 44.92
CA GLU A 1198 16.26 8.83 46.11
C GLU A 1198 15.55 10.16 45.81
N GLU A 1199 16.15 11.05 44.99
CA GLU A 1199 15.51 12.30 44.55
C GLU A 1199 14.21 12.04 43.77
N ILE A 1200 14.25 11.10 42.82
CA ILE A 1200 13.08 10.72 42.03
C ILE A 1200 12.01 10.09 42.93
N ALA A 1201 12.39 9.22 43.86
CA ALA A 1201 11.46 8.61 44.81
C ALA A 1201 10.75 9.66 45.67
N ALA A 1202 11.50 10.65 46.21
CA ALA A 1202 10.93 11.75 46.97
C ALA A 1202 9.96 12.61 46.13
N LEU A 1203 10.26 12.81 44.84
CA LEU A 1203 9.35 13.52 43.93
C LEU A 1203 8.07 12.72 43.67
N VAL A 1204 8.16 11.40 43.48
CA VAL A 1204 7.00 10.52 43.32
C VAL A 1204 6.09 10.60 44.55
N GLU A 1205 6.65 10.51 45.76
CA GLU A 1205 5.88 10.64 47.01
C GLU A 1205 5.19 12.02 47.12
N LYS A 1206 5.90 13.09 46.77
CA LYS A 1206 5.35 14.44 46.76
C LYS A 1206 4.19 14.59 45.78
N VAL A 1207 4.31 14.05 44.57
CA VAL A 1207 3.24 14.09 43.56
C VAL A 1207 2.02 13.29 44.02
N ALA A 1208 2.22 12.12 44.63
CA ALA A 1208 1.14 11.31 45.17
C ALA A 1208 0.36 12.05 46.29
N LEU A 1209 1.07 12.77 47.18
CA LEU A 1209 0.44 13.60 48.22
C LEU A 1209 -0.30 14.82 47.64
N GLU A 1210 0.26 15.48 46.62
CA GLU A 1210 -0.40 16.60 45.93
C GLU A 1210 -1.69 16.14 45.22
N GLN A 1211 -1.69 14.94 44.62
CA GLN A 1211 -2.86 14.34 43.98
C GLN A 1211 -3.95 14.02 45.00
N GLN A 1212 -3.61 13.38 46.12
CA GLN A 1212 -4.57 13.11 47.20
C GLN A 1212 -5.19 14.40 47.78
N GLN A 1213 -4.39 15.45 48.00
CA GLN A 1213 -4.90 16.73 48.47
C GLN A 1213 -5.77 17.46 47.44
N SER A 1214 -5.52 17.25 46.14
CA SER A 1214 -6.36 17.81 45.09
C SER A 1214 -7.70 17.08 44.91
N GLU A 1215 -7.72 15.78 45.24
CA GLU A 1215 -8.95 14.99 45.33
C GLU A 1215 -9.77 15.37 46.58
N GLU A 1216 -9.12 15.59 47.75
CA GLU A 1216 -9.80 16.04 48.98
C GLU A 1216 -10.28 17.51 48.94
N ALA A 1217 -9.78 18.33 48.00
CA ALA A 1217 -10.13 19.76 47.88
C ALA A 1217 -11.25 20.06 46.86
N GLN A 1218 -11.80 19.04 46.18
CA GLN A 1218 -13.09 19.17 45.51
C GLN A 1218 -14.19 18.98 46.57
N PRO A 1219 -15.06 19.98 46.83
CA PRO A 1219 -16.12 19.81 47.81
C PRO A 1219 -17.12 18.76 47.30
N ASP A 1220 -17.34 17.75 48.15
CA ASP A 1220 -18.50 16.86 48.11
C ASP A 1220 -19.77 17.69 47.93
N ASP A 1221 -20.47 17.48 46.82
CA ASP A 1221 -21.90 17.70 46.76
C ASP A 1221 -22.51 16.46 47.45
N GLU A 1222 -22.94 16.65 48.70
CA GLU A 1222 -23.44 15.61 49.60
C GLU A 1222 -24.48 14.69 48.91
N GLY A 1223 -24.20 13.39 48.96
CA GLY A 1223 -25.14 12.33 48.60
C GLY A 1223 -24.70 10.96 49.13
N ASP A 1224 -24.76 10.80 50.47
CA ASP A 1224 -24.75 9.56 51.27
C ASP A 1224 -23.97 8.34 50.72
N GLU A 1225 -22.77 8.12 51.24
CA GLU A 1225 -22.12 6.80 51.26
C GLU A 1225 -22.72 5.96 52.40
N ASP A 1226 -23.41 4.87 52.04
CA ASP A 1226 -23.55 3.68 52.90
C ASP A 1226 -23.02 2.47 52.14
N ASP A 1227 -22.35 1.59 52.89
CA ASP A 1227 -21.49 0.51 52.43
C ASP A 1227 -22.17 -0.47 51.44
N GLY A 1228 -21.44 -0.78 50.36
CA GLY A 1228 -21.45 -2.14 49.80
C GLY A 1228 -22.08 -2.33 48.42
N VAL A 1229 -21.36 -3.15 47.65
CA VAL A 1229 -21.82 -3.85 46.43
C VAL A 1229 -21.91 -2.97 45.19
N TRP A 1230 -20.90 -3.09 44.32
CA TRP A 1230 -20.98 -2.66 42.94
C TRP A 1230 -22.00 -3.56 42.21
N THR A 1231 -23.26 -3.14 42.19
CA THR A 1231 -24.30 -3.69 41.32
C THR A 1231 -24.70 -2.68 40.26
N LYS A 1232 -24.55 -3.13 39.00
CA LYS A 1232 -25.34 -2.78 37.80
C LYS A 1232 -26.20 -1.52 37.90
N ASP A 1233 -25.75 -0.45 37.25
CA ASP A 1233 -26.36 0.15 36.06
C ASP A 1233 -25.61 1.48 35.80
N GLU A 1234 -25.22 1.72 34.54
CA GLU A 1234 -24.89 3.04 33.95
C GLU A 1234 -23.78 3.89 34.65
N LEU A 1235 -22.62 4.23 34.06
CA LEU A 1235 -22.22 4.39 32.66
C LEU A 1235 -20.70 4.64 32.56
#